data_AF-A0AA88R2Q0-F1
#
_entry.id   AF-A0AA88R2Q0-F1
#
_cell.length_a   1.000
_cell.length_b   1.000
_cell.length_c   1.000
_cell.angle_alpha   90.00
_cell.angle_beta   90.00
_cell.angle_gamma   90.00
#
_symmetry.space_group_name_H-M   'P 1'
#
loop_
_entity.id
_entity.type
_entity.pdbx_description
1 polymer ?
#
loop_
_entity_poly.entity_id
_entity_poly.type
_entity_poly.pdbx_seq_one_letter_code
_entity_poly.pdbx_strand_id
1 'polypeptide(L)'
;MKDMSVDGFWQLKFSKFSMGDSKEKATPLEPNLKLKKDKGKPLKDARKFRQLVGSLIYLTITRPEISYSISVISQFMQNPRTPHLEAARRILRYVKGTLDYGLLYKRCDNFVLSGFTDADWAGDTNDRHSTSGYCFNTGSAAVSWCSKKQNIVVLSSTEAKYVAATMATQECVWLKRLIGDMFCEVDYAVQIKCDNESAIKLASNPIFHARTKHIEVRYHFVREKVLSEDVELLSVRTNDQVADIFTKALVEPKFQPLCNGNHLRFSLCLSRILELQRPRHPQNFHRSPLHRSGTRLQVGFQTFRDDDSIERGNYLNLELPEAIKQSRISIVVLSKTYASSTWCLDELVTILECNRTHGNAVLPVFYYVEPSEVKKREGSFEKAFERYENEVEEEGDHERRMELAKRVEGWKAALRQVADLTGMVLTNQADGHESEFIKKIVKFVGDKVKRALLSVARHLVGIDLRAGKINYWLRDKSNDVGIVAICGIGGIGKTTIAKYLYNLNFERFEGSSFLASVREVSKQPDGLVRLQRQLLSDILKGKNEKIYNVDQGIVRIKEALCRRKVLVVVDDVDEVNQLDAVLGMRDWLYPGSKIIITTRRKQLLEASEVDTVHEVSGMDDIESLELFSWYAFKKDHPNEGYMHYSERVVHYCDGLPLALQVLGSSLSGNTKETWESALEKLEKIPEGQILKKLKLSYDSLQDDHDKNVYLDIACCVGGKDKDWTITIPNGCGFSTKIGMHNLIDRFLLRVGPGDNKLWLHHLLQDMGTEIVRQQSTEEPGGRSRLWQQEAFNVLSGKTVRIIYLMSTSMALVGVCLN
;
A
#
# COMPACT_ATOMS: atom_id res chain seq x y z
N MET A 1 8.84 4.02 18.39
CA MET A 1 8.55 3.90 19.84
C MET A 1 8.98 2.48 20.21
N LYS A 2 10.11 2.28 20.90
CA LYS A 2 10.54 0.94 21.35
C LYS A 2 9.33 0.21 21.94
N ASP A 3 9.07 -1.03 21.52
CA ASP A 3 8.00 -1.93 21.97
C ASP A 3 7.56 -1.59 23.39
N MET A 4 6.58 -0.69 23.49
CA MET A 4 6.18 -0.20 24.78
C MET A 4 5.09 -1.15 25.22
N SER A 5 5.49 -2.16 25.97
CA SER A 5 4.58 -3.06 26.67
C SER A 5 3.48 -2.25 27.35
N VAL A 6 2.31 -2.86 27.59
CA VAL A 6 1.23 -2.26 28.39
C VAL A 6 1.83 -1.65 29.68
N ASP A 7 2.81 -2.32 30.28
CA ASP A 7 3.57 -1.84 31.44
C ASP A 7 4.34 -0.54 31.16
N GLY A 8 5.07 -0.44 30.04
CA GLY A 8 5.79 0.78 29.65
C GLY A 8 4.85 1.97 29.39
N PHE A 9 3.68 1.74 28.79
CA PHE A 9 2.67 2.78 28.57
C PHE A 9 2.14 3.31 29.90
N TRP A 10 1.84 2.41 30.84
CA TRP A 10 1.34 2.81 32.16
C TRP A 10 2.42 3.43 33.04
N GLN A 11 3.68 3.01 32.95
CA GLN A 11 4.81 3.68 33.61
C GLN A 11 4.94 5.14 33.15
N LEU A 12 4.77 5.43 31.86
CA LEU A 12 4.71 6.80 31.34
C LEU A 12 3.48 7.57 31.85
N LYS A 13 2.32 6.92 32.00
CA LYS A 13 1.12 7.58 32.57
C LYS A 13 1.28 7.84 34.07
N PHE A 14 1.88 6.92 34.83
CA PHE A 14 2.13 7.12 36.26
C PHE A 14 3.10 8.27 36.51
N SER A 15 4.17 8.38 35.70
CA SER A 15 5.07 9.54 35.77
C SER A 15 4.37 10.84 35.38
N LYS A 16 3.60 10.85 34.28
CA LYS A 16 2.84 12.03 33.81
C LYS A 16 1.82 12.56 34.81
N PHE A 17 1.19 11.68 35.60
CA PHE A 17 0.19 12.06 36.61
C PHE A 17 0.75 12.10 38.05
N SER A 18 2.09 12.07 38.22
CA SER A 18 2.77 12.17 39.52
C SER A 18 2.34 11.09 40.52
N MET A 19 2.22 9.84 40.06
CA MET A 19 1.73 8.70 40.85
C MET A 19 2.85 7.80 41.42
N GLY A 20 4.12 8.18 41.24
CA GLY A 20 5.30 7.42 41.68
C GLY A 20 5.23 6.98 43.15
N ASP A 21 4.92 7.91 44.05
CA ASP A 21 4.88 7.67 45.51
C ASP A 21 3.47 7.42 46.07
N SER A 22 2.45 7.37 45.22
CA SER A 22 1.06 7.15 45.68
C SER A 22 0.85 5.71 46.14
N LYS A 23 0.24 5.53 47.32
CA LYS A 23 -0.22 4.23 47.84
C LYS A 23 -1.26 3.60 46.94
N GLU A 24 -1.13 2.30 46.72
CA GLU A 24 -2.04 1.47 45.94
C GLU A 24 -3.41 1.32 46.63
N LYS A 25 -4.41 0.88 45.88
CA LYS A 25 -5.77 0.66 46.38
C LYS A 25 -6.28 -0.71 45.94
N ALA A 26 -6.98 -1.41 46.83
CA ALA A 26 -7.51 -2.74 46.57
C ALA A 26 -8.80 -2.76 45.72
N THR A 27 -9.48 -1.60 45.57
CA THR A 27 -10.67 -1.46 44.71
C THR A 27 -10.61 -0.19 43.85
N PRO A 28 -11.17 -0.20 42.62
CA PRO A 28 -11.09 0.94 41.70
C PRO A 28 -11.85 2.18 42.21
N LEU A 29 -12.98 1.97 42.89
CA LEU A 29 -13.84 3.02 43.47
C LEU A 29 -14.22 2.67 44.91
N GLU A 30 -14.58 3.68 45.71
CA GLU A 30 -15.08 3.47 47.06
C GLU A 30 -16.56 3.03 47.03
N PRO A 31 -16.95 2.01 47.82
CA PRO A 31 -18.35 1.65 47.98
C PRO A 31 -19.17 2.87 48.44
N ASN A 32 -20.37 3.03 47.87
CA ASN A 32 -21.28 4.15 48.17
C ASN A 32 -20.75 5.56 47.84
N LEU A 33 -19.67 5.69 47.05
CA LEU A 33 -19.17 6.99 46.60
C LEU A 33 -20.19 7.68 45.67
N LYS A 34 -20.75 8.81 46.12
CA LYS A 34 -21.72 9.61 45.36
C LYS A 34 -21.05 10.83 44.74
N LEU A 35 -20.69 10.73 43.45
CA LEU A 35 -20.16 11.86 42.67
C LEU A 35 -21.32 12.72 42.15
N LYS A 36 -21.27 14.02 42.46
CA LYS A 36 -22.30 15.00 42.05
C LYS A 36 -21.73 16.01 41.08
N LYS A 37 -22.51 16.39 40.06
CA LYS A 37 -22.11 17.36 39.02
C LYS A 37 -21.61 18.70 39.60
N ASP A 38 -22.15 19.13 40.73
CA ASP A 38 -21.87 20.45 41.32
C ASP A 38 -20.95 20.46 42.55
N LYS A 39 -20.46 19.29 42.97
CA LYS A 39 -19.65 19.18 44.19
C LYS A 39 -18.18 19.48 43.90
N GLY A 40 -17.60 20.37 44.71
CA GLY A 40 -16.18 20.74 44.64
C GLY A 40 -15.86 21.83 43.62
N LYS A 41 -14.59 22.24 43.58
CA LYS A 41 -14.11 23.31 42.68
C LYS A 41 -13.93 22.78 41.25
N PRO A 42 -14.34 23.53 40.20
CA PRO A 42 -14.00 23.22 38.80
C PRO A 42 -12.50 23.07 38.61
N LEU A 43 -12.09 22.13 37.76
CA LEU A 43 -10.67 21.94 37.45
C LEU A 43 -10.17 23.08 36.57
N LYS A 44 -9.03 23.68 36.95
CA LYS A 44 -8.34 24.70 36.13
C LYS A 44 -7.94 24.18 34.75
N ASP A 45 -7.63 22.88 34.64
CA ASP A 45 -7.28 22.22 33.38
C ASP A 45 -8.09 20.93 33.19
N ALA A 46 -9.23 21.06 32.52
CA ALA A 46 -10.08 19.93 32.18
C ALA A 46 -9.43 18.96 31.16
N ARG A 47 -8.39 19.38 30.42
CA ARG A 47 -7.70 18.51 29.45
C ARG A 47 -6.99 17.36 30.16
N LYS A 48 -6.38 17.60 31.32
CA LYS A 48 -5.73 16.54 32.12
C LYS A 48 -6.72 15.45 32.54
N PHE A 49 -7.92 15.84 32.96
CA PHE A 49 -8.98 14.89 33.30
C PHE A 49 -9.43 14.09 32.08
N ARG A 50 -9.73 14.75 30.96
CA ARG A 50 -10.14 14.08 29.71
C ARG A 50 -9.08 13.12 29.16
N GLN A 51 -7.80 13.51 29.21
CA GLN A 51 -6.69 12.63 28.81
C GLN A 51 -6.55 11.41 29.70
N LEU A 52 -6.72 11.57 31.02
CA LEU A 52 -6.67 10.46 31.96
C LEU A 52 -7.84 9.49 31.74
N VAL A 53 -9.07 10.02 31.69
CA VAL A 53 -10.29 9.23 31.48
C VAL A 53 -10.22 8.51 30.13
N GLY A 54 -9.80 9.19 29.05
CA GLY A 54 -9.63 8.55 27.74
C GLY A 54 -8.59 7.42 27.76
N SER A 55 -7.48 7.59 28.49
CA SER A 55 -6.47 6.52 28.66
C SER A 55 -7.04 5.33 29.46
N LEU A 56 -7.89 5.60 30.46
CA LEU A 56 -8.54 4.57 31.27
C LEU A 56 -9.64 3.83 30.49
N ILE A 57 -10.43 4.54 29.66
CA ILE A 57 -11.42 3.91 28.76
C ILE A 57 -10.74 2.88 27.85
N TYR A 58 -9.56 3.19 27.33
CA TYR A 58 -8.81 2.22 26.53
C TYR A 58 -8.45 0.96 27.32
N LEU A 59 -8.20 1.08 28.63
CA LEU A 59 -7.88 -0.05 29.50
C LEU A 59 -9.07 -0.98 29.76
N THR A 60 -10.33 -0.51 29.64
CA THR A 60 -11.51 -1.37 29.87
C THR A 60 -11.64 -2.51 28.87
N ILE A 61 -10.88 -2.46 27.77
CA ILE A 61 -10.78 -3.49 26.74
C ILE A 61 -10.11 -4.76 27.27
N THR A 62 -9.16 -4.64 28.19
CA THR A 62 -8.41 -5.76 28.77
C THR A 62 -8.65 -5.93 30.26
N ARG A 63 -9.26 -4.92 30.88
CA ARG A 63 -9.58 -4.83 32.30
C ARG A 63 -11.08 -4.61 32.50
N PRO A 64 -11.89 -5.67 32.34
CA PRO A 64 -13.34 -5.57 32.55
C PRO A 64 -13.72 -5.00 33.92
N GLU A 65 -12.94 -5.28 34.96
CA GLU A 65 -13.29 -4.97 36.35
C GLU A 65 -13.25 -3.48 36.71
N ILE A 66 -12.64 -2.65 35.87
CA ILE A 66 -12.64 -1.19 36.03
C ILE A 66 -13.76 -0.49 35.24
N SER A 67 -14.50 -1.23 34.42
CA SER A 67 -15.49 -0.68 33.47
C SER A 67 -16.56 0.18 34.16
N TYR A 68 -17.12 -0.29 35.28
CA TYR A 68 -18.09 0.49 36.05
C TYR A 68 -17.53 1.81 36.54
N SER A 69 -16.34 1.77 37.14
CA SER A 69 -15.72 2.95 37.74
C SER A 69 -15.40 4.01 36.69
N ILE A 70 -14.99 3.56 35.49
CA ILE A 70 -14.73 4.42 34.34
C ILE A 70 -16.03 4.98 33.77
N SER A 71 -17.07 4.16 33.64
CA SER A 71 -18.41 4.58 33.21
C SER A 71 -18.92 5.72 34.10
N VAL A 72 -18.78 5.61 35.43
CA VAL A 72 -19.15 6.66 36.40
C VAL A 72 -18.36 7.95 36.19
N ILE A 73 -17.02 7.92 36.11
CA ILE A 73 -16.23 9.15 35.97
C ILE A 73 -16.35 9.78 34.57
N SER A 74 -16.67 9.00 33.54
CA SER A 74 -16.80 9.47 32.16
C SER A 74 -17.95 10.48 32.00
N GLN A 75 -18.97 10.40 32.86
CA GLN A 75 -20.13 11.31 32.86
C GLN A 75 -19.75 12.77 33.14
N PHE A 76 -18.56 13.02 33.69
CA PHE A 76 -18.10 14.35 34.08
C PHE A 76 -17.06 14.95 33.13
N MET A 77 -16.85 14.38 31.94
CA MET A 77 -15.84 14.85 30.97
C MET A 77 -16.05 16.29 30.47
N GLN A 78 -17.30 16.77 30.43
CA GLN A 78 -17.64 18.13 29.99
C GLN A 78 -17.20 19.19 31.01
N ASN A 79 -17.57 19.01 32.28
CA ASN A 79 -17.25 19.95 33.37
C ASN A 79 -16.68 19.22 34.60
N PRO A 80 -15.40 18.80 34.55
CA PRO A 80 -14.80 18.04 35.64
C PRO A 80 -14.41 18.93 36.82
N ARG A 81 -14.62 18.40 38.03
CA ARG A 81 -14.34 19.06 39.31
C ARG A 81 -13.31 18.25 40.10
N THR A 82 -12.82 18.85 41.19
CA THR A 82 -11.82 18.27 42.10
C THR A 82 -12.16 16.82 42.55
N PRO A 83 -13.38 16.48 43.00
CA PRO A 83 -13.72 15.10 43.38
C PRO A 83 -13.68 14.11 42.22
N HIS A 84 -13.96 14.56 40.99
CA HIS A 84 -13.92 13.69 39.80
C HIS A 84 -12.48 13.29 39.47
N LEU A 85 -11.54 14.24 39.57
CA LEU A 85 -10.12 13.97 39.39
C LEU A 85 -9.55 13.06 40.48
N GLU A 86 -10.00 13.22 41.72
CA GLU A 86 -9.62 12.34 42.83
C GLU A 86 -10.10 10.90 42.60
N ALA A 87 -11.32 10.72 42.13
CA ALA A 87 -11.85 9.41 41.74
C ALA A 87 -11.05 8.79 40.58
N ALA A 88 -10.74 9.56 39.53
CA ALA A 88 -9.91 9.08 38.42
C ALA A 88 -8.48 8.70 38.86
N ARG A 89 -7.88 9.47 39.77
CA ARG A 89 -6.59 9.14 40.39
C ARG A 89 -6.68 7.88 41.25
N ARG A 90 -7.79 7.65 41.95
CA ARG A 90 -8.00 6.42 42.72
C ARG A 90 -7.99 5.19 41.82
N ILE A 91 -8.70 5.23 40.69
CA ILE A 91 -8.68 4.13 39.70
C ILE A 91 -7.25 3.88 39.23
N LEU A 92 -6.49 4.95 38.97
CA LEU A 92 -5.08 4.82 38.57
C LEU A 92 -4.19 4.19 39.67
N ARG A 93 -4.48 4.44 40.96
CA ARG A 93 -3.81 3.75 42.09
C ARG A 93 -4.17 2.27 42.19
N TYR A 94 -5.40 1.91 41.83
CA TYR A 94 -5.79 0.50 41.72
C TYR A 94 -5.05 -0.18 40.56
N VAL A 95 -5.03 0.44 39.38
CA VAL A 95 -4.30 -0.07 38.21
C VAL A 95 -2.81 -0.25 38.51
N LYS A 96 -2.20 0.69 39.26
CA LYS A 96 -0.80 0.60 39.71
C LYS A 96 -0.50 -0.67 40.51
N GLY A 97 -1.36 -1.02 41.46
CA GLY A 97 -1.20 -2.23 42.30
C GLY A 97 -1.66 -3.53 41.63
N THR A 98 -2.15 -3.44 40.40
CA THR A 98 -2.70 -4.59 39.65
C THR A 98 -2.19 -4.60 38.22
N LEU A 99 -0.99 -4.08 37.95
CA LEU A 99 -0.46 -4.00 36.57
C LEU A 99 -0.34 -5.35 35.89
N ASP A 100 -0.12 -6.40 36.67
CA ASP A 100 -0.05 -7.79 36.25
C ASP A 100 -1.42 -8.43 35.96
N TYR A 101 -2.53 -7.77 36.29
CA TYR A 101 -3.87 -8.30 36.06
C TYR A 101 -4.25 -8.13 34.58
N GLY A 102 -4.63 -9.22 33.92
CA GLY A 102 -5.37 -9.26 32.65
C GLY A 102 -6.15 -10.58 32.49
N LEU A 103 -7.08 -10.64 31.54
CA LEU A 103 -7.88 -11.85 31.28
C LEU A 103 -6.99 -13.04 30.88
N LEU A 104 -7.18 -14.17 31.56
CA LEU A 104 -6.46 -15.42 31.32
C LEU A 104 -7.40 -16.52 30.81
N TYR A 105 -7.18 -16.98 29.58
CA TYR A 105 -7.94 -18.09 28.99
C TYR A 105 -7.16 -19.39 29.16
N LYS A 106 -7.68 -20.27 29.99
CA LYS A 106 -7.19 -21.65 30.16
C LYS A 106 -7.89 -22.59 29.20
N ARG A 107 -7.18 -23.65 28.79
CA ARG A 107 -7.76 -24.78 28.08
C ARG A 107 -8.99 -25.32 28.84
N CYS A 108 -10.08 -25.54 28.12
CA CYS A 108 -11.30 -26.13 28.64
C CYS A 108 -11.87 -27.04 27.56
N ASP A 109 -12.34 -28.22 27.95
CA ASP A 109 -12.84 -29.21 27.00
C ASP A 109 -14.22 -28.84 26.42
N ASN A 110 -14.94 -27.90 27.05
CA ASN A 110 -16.28 -27.48 26.66
C ASN A 110 -16.34 -25.96 26.38
N PHE A 111 -16.43 -25.58 25.10
CA PHE A 111 -16.58 -24.19 24.66
C PHE A 111 -18.05 -23.74 24.76
N VAL A 112 -18.53 -23.55 26.00
CA VAL A 112 -19.92 -23.16 26.26
C VAL A 112 -20.03 -21.66 26.50
N LEU A 113 -20.90 -20.98 25.74
CA LEU A 113 -21.26 -19.60 25.94
C LEU A 113 -22.27 -19.52 27.10
N SER A 114 -21.98 -18.66 28.09
CA SER A 114 -22.89 -18.34 29.18
C SER A 114 -22.69 -16.90 29.64
N GLY A 115 -23.72 -16.29 30.23
CA GLY A 115 -23.68 -14.89 30.63
C GLY A 115 -24.25 -14.62 32.01
N PHE A 116 -23.94 -13.43 32.52
CA PHE A 116 -24.46 -12.85 33.75
C PHE A 116 -25.05 -11.47 33.43
N THR A 117 -26.12 -11.09 34.12
CA THR A 117 -26.73 -9.77 33.99
C THR A 117 -27.20 -9.24 35.35
N ASP A 118 -26.99 -7.95 35.59
CA ASP A 118 -27.45 -7.24 36.79
C ASP A 118 -27.80 -5.77 36.45
N ALA A 119 -28.54 -5.13 37.36
CA ALA A 119 -28.75 -3.69 37.34
C ALA A 119 -28.72 -3.08 38.75
N ASP A 120 -28.03 -1.94 38.89
CA ASP A 120 -28.10 -1.09 40.08
C ASP A 120 -29.23 -0.07 39.93
N TRP A 121 -30.35 -0.32 40.61
CA TRP A 121 -31.59 0.45 40.48
C TRP A 121 -31.47 1.85 41.10
N ALA A 122 -31.73 2.88 40.30
CA ALA A 122 -31.69 4.29 40.71
C ALA A 122 -30.36 4.71 41.40
N GLY A 123 -29.26 4.04 41.01
CA GLY A 123 -27.94 4.24 41.59
C GLY A 123 -27.32 5.61 41.30
N ASP A 124 -27.69 6.26 40.19
CA ASP A 124 -27.20 7.61 39.90
C ASP A 124 -27.93 8.67 40.73
N THR A 125 -27.18 9.36 41.59
CA THR A 125 -27.75 10.40 42.46
C THR A 125 -28.08 11.72 41.77
N ASN A 126 -27.65 11.92 40.52
CA ASN A 126 -27.88 13.14 39.76
C ASN A 126 -29.23 13.12 39.03
N ASP A 127 -29.62 11.98 38.46
CA ASP A 127 -30.83 11.84 37.65
C ASP A 127 -31.64 10.55 37.90
N ARG A 128 -31.24 9.73 38.88
CA ARG A 128 -31.94 8.51 39.31
C ARG A 128 -32.08 7.43 38.24
N HIS A 129 -31.26 7.49 37.18
CA HIS A 129 -31.13 6.40 36.24
C HIS A 129 -30.39 5.21 36.86
N SER A 130 -30.77 4.01 36.45
CA SER A 130 -30.12 2.75 36.84
C SER A 130 -28.87 2.48 36.00
N THR A 131 -27.96 1.63 36.47
CA THR A 131 -26.81 1.14 35.69
C THR A 131 -26.98 -0.33 35.38
N SER A 132 -27.04 -0.70 34.10
CA SER A 132 -27.06 -2.09 33.64
C SER A 132 -25.65 -2.62 33.42
N GLY A 133 -25.42 -3.88 33.74
CA GLY A 133 -24.18 -4.57 33.44
C GLY A 133 -24.42 -6.00 32.99
N TYR A 134 -23.53 -6.49 32.13
CA TYR A 134 -23.49 -7.90 31.75
C TYR A 134 -22.05 -8.37 31.59
N CYS A 135 -21.86 -9.69 31.66
CA CYS A 135 -20.60 -10.37 31.41
C CYS A 135 -20.90 -11.73 30.76
N PHE A 136 -20.39 -11.95 29.55
CA PHE A 136 -20.45 -13.21 28.83
C PHE A 136 -19.10 -13.89 28.84
N ASN A 137 -19.12 -15.20 28.98
CA ASN A 137 -17.95 -16.06 29.11
C ASN A 137 -18.06 -17.21 28.12
N THR A 138 -16.92 -17.58 27.54
CA THR A 138 -16.76 -18.84 26.80
C THR A 138 -15.63 -19.63 27.45
N GLY A 139 -15.95 -20.84 27.94
CA GLY A 139 -14.99 -21.66 28.66
C GLY A 139 -14.50 -21.02 29.97
N SER A 140 -13.27 -20.49 29.97
CA SER A 140 -12.50 -20.15 31.18
C SER A 140 -12.36 -18.67 31.53
N ALA A 141 -12.86 -17.74 30.70
CA ALA A 141 -12.84 -16.30 30.97
C ALA A 141 -13.92 -15.51 30.20
N ALA A 142 -14.11 -14.24 30.57
CA ALA A 142 -15.06 -13.33 29.95
C ALA A 142 -14.63 -12.93 28.52
N VAL A 143 -15.57 -12.88 27.57
CA VAL A 143 -15.34 -12.49 26.16
C VAL A 143 -16.12 -11.25 25.73
N SER A 144 -17.20 -10.92 26.43
CA SER A 144 -17.94 -9.68 26.24
C SER A 144 -18.47 -9.17 27.58
N TRP A 145 -18.42 -7.87 27.80
CA TRP A 145 -18.89 -7.24 29.03
C TRP A 145 -19.34 -5.81 28.78
N CYS A 146 -20.18 -5.29 29.66
CA CYS A 146 -20.67 -3.92 29.56
C CYS A 146 -21.03 -3.36 30.93
N SER A 147 -20.81 -2.06 31.09
CA SER A 147 -21.34 -1.24 32.18
C SER A 147 -21.92 0.04 31.60
N LYS A 148 -23.24 0.18 31.62
CA LYS A 148 -23.94 1.27 30.93
C LYS A 148 -25.09 1.81 31.75
N LYS A 149 -25.14 3.13 31.86
CA LYS A 149 -26.28 3.85 32.41
C LYS A 149 -27.51 3.66 31.51
N GLN A 150 -28.65 3.29 32.09
CA GLN A 150 -29.90 3.12 31.36
C GLN A 150 -30.41 4.48 30.88
N ASN A 151 -30.94 4.54 29.66
CA ASN A 151 -31.49 5.79 29.10
C ASN A 151 -32.89 6.14 29.65
N ILE A 152 -33.49 5.27 30.45
CA ILE A 152 -34.81 5.47 31.04
C ILE A 152 -34.72 5.39 32.57
N VAL A 153 -35.59 6.15 33.26
CA VAL A 153 -35.81 6.01 34.69
C VAL A 153 -36.89 4.95 34.90
N VAL A 154 -36.56 3.92 35.66
CA VAL A 154 -37.42 2.75 35.90
C VAL A 154 -37.96 2.78 37.32
N LEU A 155 -39.20 2.34 37.50
CA LEU A 155 -39.96 2.55 38.75
C LEU A 155 -39.78 1.41 39.76
N SER A 156 -39.16 0.30 39.35
CA SER A 156 -38.88 -0.83 40.24
C SER A 156 -37.53 -1.49 39.94
N SER A 157 -36.99 -2.20 40.94
CA SER A 157 -35.78 -3.00 40.78
C SER A 157 -35.95 -4.14 39.77
N THR A 158 -37.13 -4.76 39.72
CA THR A 158 -37.48 -5.78 38.73
C THR A 158 -37.42 -5.22 37.31
N GLU A 159 -37.94 -4.01 37.11
CA GLU A 159 -37.88 -3.32 35.83
C GLU A 159 -36.44 -3.01 35.40
N ALA A 160 -35.62 -2.49 36.31
CA ALA A 160 -34.21 -2.20 36.06
C ALA A 160 -33.44 -3.45 35.60
N LYS A 161 -33.64 -4.57 36.29
CA LYS A 161 -32.99 -5.85 35.97
C LYS A 161 -33.49 -6.44 34.67
N TYR A 162 -34.77 -6.26 34.34
CA TYR A 162 -35.30 -6.71 33.05
C TYR A 162 -34.68 -5.92 31.88
N VAL A 163 -34.48 -4.61 32.05
CA VAL A 163 -33.77 -3.80 31.04
C VAL A 163 -32.32 -4.27 30.85
N ALA A 164 -31.62 -4.64 31.93
CA ALA A 164 -30.30 -5.25 31.83
C ALA A 164 -30.33 -6.63 31.14
N ALA A 165 -31.35 -7.45 31.43
CA ALA A 165 -31.55 -8.73 30.75
C ALA A 165 -31.77 -8.53 29.24
N THR A 166 -32.56 -7.54 28.81
CA THR A 166 -32.72 -7.20 27.39
C THR A 166 -31.39 -6.89 26.72
N MET A 167 -30.54 -6.08 27.36
CA MET A 167 -29.20 -5.77 26.82
C MET A 167 -28.33 -7.02 26.71
N ALA A 168 -28.35 -7.88 27.73
CA ALA A 168 -27.61 -9.14 27.71
C ALA A 168 -28.13 -10.08 26.61
N THR A 169 -29.45 -10.20 26.43
CA THR A 169 -30.06 -11.02 25.37
C THR A 169 -29.69 -10.54 23.97
N GLN A 170 -29.66 -9.22 23.73
CA GLN A 170 -29.22 -8.67 22.43
C GLN A 170 -27.76 -9.05 22.13
N GLU A 171 -26.88 -8.86 23.12
CA GLU A 171 -25.47 -9.25 23.00
C GLU A 171 -25.33 -10.76 22.78
N CYS A 172 -26.11 -11.57 23.51
CA CYS A 172 -26.11 -13.02 23.38
C CYS A 172 -26.48 -13.49 21.98
N VAL A 173 -27.55 -12.94 21.39
CA VAL A 173 -27.98 -13.29 20.02
C VAL A 173 -26.89 -12.92 19.01
N TRP A 174 -26.22 -11.78 19.20
CA TRP A 174 -25.08 -11.41 18.37
C TRP A 174 -23.89 -12.37 18.55
N LEU A 175 -23.55 -12.72 19.80
CA LEU A 175 -22.48 -13.68 20.11
C LEU A 175 -22.77 -15.08 19.56
N LYS A 176 -24.01 -15.58 19.62
CA LYS A 176 -24.41 -16.87 19.00
C LYS A 176 -24.14 -16.86 17.50
N ARG A 177 -24.52 -15.79 16.79
CA ARG A 177 -24.27 -15.65 15.34
C ARG A 177 -22.78 -15.56 15.05
N LEU A 178 -22.05 -14.72 15.79
CA LEU A 178 -20.61 -14.57 15.63
C LEU A 178 -19.87 -15.90 15.85
N ILE A 179 -20.23 -16.65 16.89
CA ILE A 179 -19.63 -17.96 17.19
C ILE A 179 -20.03 -18.98 16.11
N GLY A 180 -21.27 -18.95 15.63
CA GLY A 180 -21.74 -19.77 14.50
C GLY A 180 -20.93 -19.55 13.23
N ASP A 181 -20.66 -18.28 12.89
CA ASP A 181 -19.87 -17.90 11.72
C ASP A 181 -18.37 -18.22 11.89
N MET A 182 -17.86 -18.18 13.13
CA MET A 182 -16.42 -18.30 13.41
C MET A 182 -15.95 -19.72 13.74
N PHE A 183 -16.78 -20.51 14.42
CA PHE A 183 -16.38 -21.76 15.06
C PHE A 183 -17.36 -22.89 14.75
N CYS A 184 -18.49 -22.93 15.45
CA CYS A 184 -19.49 -23.98 15.35
C CYS A 184 -20.87 -23.42 15.71
N GLU A 185 -21.92 -24.02 15.16
CA GLU A 185 -23.29 -23.63 15.45
C GLU A 185 -23.58 -23.79 16.95
N VAL A 186 -24.16 -22.74 17.55
CA VAL A 186 -24.60 -22.76 18.95
C VAL A 186 -26.05 -23.23 18.98
N ASP A 187 -26.22 -24.55 18.91
CA ASP A 187 -27.50 -25.26 18.81
C ASP A 187 -28.25 -25.43 20.15
N TYR A 188 -27.74 -24.80 21.22
CA TYR A 188 -28.35 -24.82 22.55
C TYR A 188 -28.83 -23.44 23.01
N ALA A 189 -29.75 -23.44 23.98
CA ALA A 189 -30.20 -22.23 24.67
C ALA A 189 -29.08 -21.67 25.57
N VAL A 190 -28.63 -20.45 25.30
CA VAL A 190 -27.53 -19.84 26.06
C VAL A 190 -28.03 -19.36 27.42
N GLN A 191 -27.38 -19.83 28.49
CA GLN A 191 -27.75 -19.49 29.85
C GLN A 191 -27.32 -18.06 30.23
N ILE A 192 -28.27 -17.20 30.58
CA ILE A 192 -28.05 -15.87 31.15
C ILE A 192 -28.51 -15.87 32.62
N LYS A 193 -27.57 -15.65 33.54
CA LYS A 193 -27.78 -15.71 34.99
C LYS A 193 -28.18 -14.34 35.56
N CYS A 194 -29.32 -14.30 36.24
CA CYS A 194 -29.92 -13.12 36.87
C CYS A 194 -30.30 -13.45 38.32
N ASP A 195 -30.14 -12.51 39.25
CA ASP A 195 -30.40 -12.69 40.69
C ASP A 195 -31.80 -12.17 41.11
N ASN A 196 -32.72 -11.97 40.17
CA ASN A 196 -34.08 -11.49 40.44
C ASN A 196 -35.14 -12.42 39.86
N GLU A 197 -35.78 -13.19 40.75
CA GLU A 197 -36.82 -14.15 40.38
C GLU A 197 -38.02 -13.49 39.69
N SER A 198 -38.39 -12.27 40.07
CA SER A 198 -39.53 -11.57 39.45
C SER A 198 -39.24 -11.25 37.99
N ALA A 199 -38.01 -10.84 37.65
CA ALA A 199 -37.59 -10.57 36.29
C ALA A 199 -37.53 -11.86 35.45
N ILE A 200 -37.04 -12.96 36.04
CA ILE A 200 -37.01 -14.28 35.38
C ILE A 200 -38.44 -14.76 35.10
N LYS A 201 -39.34 -14.72 36.09
CA LYS A 201 -40.75 -15.11 35.93
C LYS A 201 -41.48 -14.28 34.87
N LEU A 202 -41.17 -12.99 34.74
CA LEU A 202 -41.72 -12.13 33.69
C LEU A 202 -41.26 -12.51 32.28
N ALA A 203 -40.05 -13.06 32.13
CA ALA A 203 -39.55 -13.54 30.85
C ALA A 203 -40.20 -14.86 30.43
N SER A 204 -40.51 -15.74 31.37
CA SER A 204 -41.09 -17.06 31.08
C SER A 204 -42.63 -17.09 31.01
N ASN A 205 -43.36 -16.15 31.62
CA ASN A 205 -44.82 -16.24 31.73
C ASN A 205 -45.57 -15.27 30.77
N PRO A 206 -46.44 -15.77 29.87
CA PRO A 206 -47.19 -14.94 28.94
C PRO A 206 -48.35 -14.11 29.54
N ILE A 207 -48.84 -14.42 30.76
CA ILE A 207 -50.16 -13.99 31.28
C ILE A 207 -50.12 -12.70 32.15
N PHE A 208 -48.94 -12.20 32.56
CA PHE A 208 -48.84 -11.05 33.48
C PHE A 208 -48.65 -9.70 32.75
N HIS A 209 -49.73 -8.91 32.54
CA HIS A 209 -49.64 -7.63 31.79
C HIS A 209 -50.50 -6.45 32.28
N ALA A 210 -50.91 -6.42 33.55
CA ALA A 210 -51.77 -5.32 34.02
C ALA A 210 -51.02 -4.01 34.42
N ARG A 211 -49.68 -4.00 34.57
CA ARG A 211 -48.94 -2.85 35.16
C ARG A 211 -47.64 -2.40 34.45
N THR A 212 -47.35 -2.87 33.24
CA THR A 212 -46.01 -2.70 32.59
C THR A 212 -46.06 -2.28 31.11
N LYS A 213 -47.06 -1.48 30.71
CA LYS A 213 -47.26 -1.03 29.31
C LYS A 213 -46.10 -0.20 28.73
N HIS A 214 -45.32 0.51 29.55
CA HIS A 214 -44.28 1.45 29.09
C HIS A 214 -42.97 0.79 28.62
N ILE A 215 -42.84 -0.54 28.68
CA ILE A 215 -41.66 -1.32 28.27
C ILE A 215 -42.03 -2.64 27.56
N GLU A 216 -43.26 -2.74 27.05
CA GLU A 216 -43.87 -3.91 26.41
C GLU A 216 -42.99 -4.53 25.30
N VAL A 217 -42.39 -3.71 24.44
CA VAL A 217 -41.50 -4.18 23.35
C VAL A 217 -40.27 -4.94 23.87
N ARG A 218 -39.69 -4.51 25.00
CA ARG A 218 -38.51 -5.18 25.60
C ARG A 218 -38.89 -6.51 26.23
N TYR A 219 -40.08 -6.59 26.84
CA TYR A 219 -40.64 -7.84 27.36
C TYR A 219 -40.89 -8.85 26.25
N HIS A 220 -41.49 -8.40 25.14
CA HIS A 220 -41.72 -9.27 23.99
C HIS A 220 -40.42 -9.82 23.42
N PHE A 221 -39.38 -8.99 23.23
CA PHE A 221 -38.11 -9.44 22.66
C PHE A 221 -37.42 -10.52 23.51
N VAL A 222 -37.25 -10.30 24.82
CA VAL A 222 -36.58 -11.30 25.69
C VAL A 222 -37.41 -12.58 25.76
N ARG A 223 -38.74 -12.45 25.88
CA ARG A 223 -39.66 -13.60 25.92
C ARG A 223 -39.63 -14.40 24.61
N GLU A 224 -39.64 -13.73 23.47
CA GLU A 224 -39.52 -14.37 22.15
C GLU A 224 -38.25 -15.23 22.10
N LYS A 225 -37.12 -14.69 22.58
CA LYS A 225 -35.83 -15.41 22.63
C LYS A 225 -35.77 -16.53 23.65
N VAL A 226 -36.58 -16.48 24.70
CA VAL A 226 -36.75 -17.62 25.62
C VAL A 226 -37.64 -18.70 25.01
N LEU A 227 -38.72 -18.31 24.33
CA LEU A 227 -39.66 -19.25 23.69
C LEU A 227 -39.08 -19.91 22.43
N SER A 228 -38.19 -19.23 21.71
CA SER A 228 -37.45 -19.80 20.58
C SER A 228 -36.24 -20.63 20.99
N GLU A 229 -36.05 -20.87 22.30
CA GLU A 229 -34.90 -21.58 22.87
C GLU A 229 -33.54 -20.98 22.47
N ASP A 230 -33.52 -19.68 22.10
CA ASP A 230 -32.27 -18.97 21.83
C ASP A 230 -31.49 -18.70 23.12
N VAL A 231 -32.21 -18.40 24.21
CA VAL A 231 -31.67 -17.97 25.51
C VAL A 231 -32.47 -18.58 26.66
N GLU A 232 -31.81 -18.95 27.76
CA GLU A 232 -32.45 -19.38 29.00
C GLU A 232 -32.07 -18.43 30.15
N LEU A 233 -33.04 -17.90 30.88
CA LEU A 233 -32.79 -17.06 32.06
C LEU A 233 -32.81 -17.90 33.34
N LEU A 234 -31.68 -17.93 34.06
CA LEU A 234 -31.48 -18.74 35.26
C LEU A 234 -31.21 -17.88 36.50
N SER A 235 -31.62 -18.40 37.66
CA SER A 235 -31.34 -17.76 38.95
C SER A 235 -29.87 -17.98 39.36
N VAL A 236 -29.24 -16.95 39.92
CA VAL A 236 -27.90 -17.03 40.53
C VAL A 236 -27.90 -16.39 41.91
N ARG A 237 -27.09 -16.95 42.82
CA ARG A 237 -26.93 -16.39 44.17
C ARG A 237 -26.22 -15.04 44.11
N THR A 238 -26.63 -14.09 44.97
CA THR A 238 -26.08 -12.73 45.00
C THR A 238 -24.56 -12.65 45.24
N ASN A 239 -23.95 -13.67 45.86
CA ASN A 239 -22.50 -13.71 46.06
C ASN A 239 -21.73 -14.20 44.83
N ASP A 240 -22.40 -14.90 43.91
CA ASP A 240 -21.84 -15.47 42.68
C ASP A 240 -22.20 -14.64 41.44
N GLN A 241 -22.87 -13.49 41.63
CA GLN A 241 -23.31 -12.60 40.55
C GLN A 241 -22.14 -11.76 40.03
N VAL A 242 -21.47 -12.23 38.98
CA VAL A 242 -20.32 -11.55 38.34
C VAL A 242 -20.71 -10.18 37.79
N ALA A 243 -21.97 -10.02 37.32
CA ALA A 243 -22.44 -8.76 36.75
C ALA A 243 -22.43 -7.59 37.77
N ASP A 244 -22.37 -7.87 39.08
CA ASP A 244 -22.27 -6.86 40.14
C ASP A 244 -21.06 -5.94 39.98
N ILE A 245 -19.95 -6.44 39.44
CA ILE A 245 -18.73 -5.64 39.17
C ILE A 245 -19.03 -4.50 38.19
N PHE A 246 -19.99 -4.71 37.29
CA PHE A 246 -20.31 -3.79 36.20
C PHE A 246 -21.47 -2.84 36.56
N THR A 247 -22.11 -3.01 37.71
CA THR A 247 -23.28 -2.21 38.11
C THR A 247 -23.03 -1.32 39.31
N LYS A 248 -22.11 -1.70 40.21
CA LYS A 248 -21.87 -0.99 41.48
C LYS A 248 -20.44 -1.12 42.01
N ALA A 249 -20.03 -0.19 42.87
CA ALA A 249 -18.75 -0.27 43.58
C ALA A 249 -18.83 -1.26 44.75
N LEU A 250 -18.01 -2.31 44.70
CA LEU A 250 -18.02 -3.40 45.68
C LEU A 250 -16.97 -3.22 46.78
N VAL A 251 -17.25 -3.79 47.96
CA VAL A 251 -16.27 -3.94 49.05
C VAL A 251 -15.25 -5.03 48.67
N GLU A 252 -14.01 -4.87 49.13
CA GLU A 252 -12.89 -5.78 48.80
C GLU A 252 -13.20 -7.28 49.01
N PRO A 253 -13.84 -7.72 50.10
CA PRO A 253 -14.16 -9.15 50.30
C PRO A 253 -15.13 -9.74 49.27
N LYS A 254 -15.90 -8.91 48.57
CA LYS A 254 -16.78 -9.33 47.48
C LYS A 254 -16.14 -9.09 46.10
N PHE A 255 -15.36 -8.01 45.96
CA PHE A 255 -14.71 -7.64 44.71
C PHE A 255 -13.61 -8.64 44.31
N GLN A 256 -12.70 -9.00 45.23
CA GLN A 256 -11.58 -9.89 44.90
C GLN A 256 -12.01 -11.30 44.47
N PRO A 257 -12.95 -11.99 45.14
CA PRO A 257 -13.38 -13.31 44.69
C PRO A 257 -14.04 -13.31 43.31
N LEU A 258 -14.83 -12.28 42.99
CA LEU A 258 -15.45 -12.17 41.65
C LEU A 258 -14.42 -11.86 40.56
N CYS A 259 -13.37 -11.09 40.88
CA CYS A 259 -12.22 -10.87 40.00
C CYS A 259 -11.34 -12.11 39.82
N ASN A 260 -11.15 -12.91 40.87
CA ASN A 260 -10.25 -14.06 40.89
C ASN A 260 -10.94 -15.40 40.54
N GLY A 261 -12.28 -15.40 40.44
CA GLY A 261 -13.08 -16.56 40.05
C GLY A 261 -12.84 -16.98 38.60
N ASN A 262 -13.42 -18.12 38.20
CA ASN A 262 -13.29 -18.70 36.85
C ASN A 262 -13.84 -17.81 35.71
N HIS A 263 -14.23 -16.56 36.01
CA HIS A 263 -14.82 -15.63 35.06
C HIS A 263 -13.88 -14.48 34.66
N LEU A 264 -13.04 -14.00 35.58
CA LEU A 264 -12.18 -12.82 35.38
C LEU A 264 -10.70 -13.08 35.75
N ARG A 265 -10.32 -14.34 36.00
CA ARG A 265 -9.02 -14.80 36.54
C ARG A 265 -7.79 -13.99 36.10
N PHE A 266 -7.10 -13.44 37.10
CA PHE A 266 -5.84 -12.70 36.98
C PHE A 266 -4.69 -13.52 37.64
N SER A 267 -3.49 -13.63 37.04
CA SER A 267 -2.33 -14.31 37.69
C SER A 267 -1.02 -13.53 37.60
N LEU A 268 -0.21 -13.68 38.66
CA LEU A 268 1.14 -13.13 38.87
C LEU A 268 2.15 -13.52 37.76
N CYS A 269 3.05 -12.59 37.43
CA CYS A 269 3.95 -12.62 36.27
C CYS A 269 5.18 -13.56 36.42
N LEU A 270 5.47 -14.29 35.32
CA LEU A 270 6.58 -15.22 35.07
C LEU A 270 7.99 -14.57 35.03
N SER A 271 8.08 -13.27 35.32
CA SER A 271 9.29 -12.43 35.21
C SER A 271 10.50 -12.83 36.06
N ARG A 272 10.43 -13.93 36.82
CA ARG A 272 11.54 -14.46 37.65
C ARG A 272 12.12 -15.81 37.17
N ILE A 273 11.62 -16.38 36.07
CA ILE A 273 12.07 -17.69 35.56
C ILE A 273 13.00 -17.57 34.34
N LEU A 274 13.05 -16.41 33.66
CA LEU A 274 13.89 -16.21 32.47
C LEU A 274 15.26 -15.57 32.74
N GLU A 275 15.80 -15.73 33.95
CA GLU A 275 17.19 -15.31 34.29
C GLU A 275 18.22 -16.44 34.29
N LEU A 276 17.88 -17.62 33.78
CA LEU A 276 18.83 -18.72 33.59
C LEU A 276 18.71 -19.29 32.18
N GLN A 277 19.40 -18.67 31.22
CA GLN A 277 20.14 -19.36 30.14
C GLN A 277 20.78 -18.34 29.17
N ARG A 278 22.08 -18.12 29.33
CA ARG A 278 23.00 -17.73 28.25
C ARG A 278 24.17 -18.71 28.25
N PRO A 279 24.65 -19.11 27.06
CA PRO A 279 26.10 -19.14 26.84
C PRO A 279 26.55 -18.41 25.58
N ARG A 280 27.85 -18.10 25.56
CA ARG A 280 28.64 -17.25 24.64
C ARG A 280 29.31 -18.09 23.53
N HIS A 281 29.49 -17.45 22.34
CA HIS A 281 30.60 -17.44 21.32
C HIS A 281 31.70 -18.55 21.29
N PRO A 282 32.48 -18.82 20.19
CA PRO A 282 33.11 -17.83 19.24
C PRO A 282 33.52 -18.23 17.76
N GLN A 283 33.90 -17.20 16.94
CA GLN A 283 34.99 -17.07 15.90
C GLN A 283 35.09 -18.03 14.67
N ASN A 284 35.63 -17.74 13.45
CA ASN A 284 36.28 -16.63 12.69
C ASN A 284 36.43 -17.10 11.19
N PHE A 285 36.60 -16.22 10.18
CA PHE A 285 37.66 -16.26 9.10
C PHE A 285 37.53 -15.14 8.00
N HIS A 286 38.69 -14.70 7.48
CA HIS A 286 39.06 -13.51 6.65
C HIS A 286 38.71 -13.58 5.12
N ARG A 287 38.27 -12.49 4.44
CA ARG A 287 38.93 -11.37 3.65
C ARG A 287 39.62 -11.66 2.27
N SER A 288 38.96 -11.20 1.17
CA SER A 288 39.42 -10.33 0.00
C SER A 288 40.55 -10.76 -0.99
N PRO A 289 40.89 -10.06 -2.13
CA PRO A 289 40.14 -9.34 -3.23
C PRO A 289 40.74 -9.40 -4.70
N LEU A 290 40.01 -8.83 -5.70
CA LEU A 290 40.41 -8.01 -6.91
C LEU A 290 41.25 -8.53 -8.12
N HIS A 291 40.79 -8.21 -9.35
CA HIS A 291 41.56 -7.72 -10.55
C HIS A 291 40.56 -7.02 -11.53
N ARG A 292 40.57 -5.69 -11.77
CA ARG A 292 41.34 -4.83 -12.73
C ARG A 292 41.44 -5.40 -14.17
N SER A 293 40.66 -4.89 -15.14
CA SER A 293 40.82 -3.67 -15.97
C SER A 293 41.65 -3.86 -17.25
N GLY A 294 41.06 -3.60 -18.42
CA GLY A 294 41.77 -3.49 -19.71
C GLY A 294 40.98 -2.63 -20.70
N THR A 295 41.43 -1.40 -20.89
CA THR A 295 40.93 -0.42 -21.88
C THR A 295 41.35 -0.79 -23.30
N ARG A 296 40.39 -1.01 -24.19
CA ARG A 296 40.52 -0.84 -25.65
C ARG A 296 39.52 0.24 -26.06
N LEU A 297 39.97 1.33 -26.65
CA LEU A 297 39.09 2.28 -27.36
C LEU A 297 38.62 1.63 -28.67
N GLN A 298 37.70 0.66 -28.55
CA GLN A 298 36.72 0.35 -29.58
C GLN A 298 35.50 1.18 -29.22
N VAL A 299 35.09 2.10 -30.09
CA VAL A 299 33.79 2.74 -29.90
C VAL A 299 32.74 1.65 -30.16
N GLY A 300 32.20 1.08 -29.09
CA GLY A 300 31.34 -0.10 -29.11
C GLY A 300 29.91 0.20 -29.59
N PHE A 301 29.76 0.59 -30.86
CA PHE A 301 28.45 0.57 -31.50
C PHE A 301 28.21 -0.81 -32.08
N GLN A 302 27.07 -1.41 -31.72
CA GLN A 302 26.55 -2.59 -32.41
C GLN A 302 25.88 -2.10 -33.70
N THR A 303 26.54 -2.32 -34.84
CA THR A 303 26.00 -1.99 -36.16
C THR A 303 25.47 -3.27 -36.80
N PHE A 304 24.25 -3.22 -37.35
CA PHE A 304 23.78 -4.28 -38.23
C PHE A 304 24.67 -4.33 -39.48
N ARG A 305 25.13 -5.53 -39.84
CA ARG A 305 25.88 -5.81 -41.06
C ARG A 305 25.18 -6.96 -41.77
N ASP A 306 24.84 -6.74 -43.03
CA ASP A 306 24.11 -7.71 -43.84
C ASP A 306 24.92 -9.02 -44.06
N ASP A 307 26.26 -8.94 -43.99
CA ASP A 307 27.16 -10.08 -44.29
C ASP A 307 27.38 -11.06 -43.12
N ASP A 308 27.15 -10.68 -41.86
CA ASP A 308 27.65 -11.44 -40.68
C ASP A 308 26.60 -12.36 -40.02
N SER A 309 25.37 -12.46 -40.54
CA SER A 309 24.29 -13.24 -39.90
C SER A 309 23.33 -14.01 -40.81
N ILE A 310 23.59 -14.14 -42.11
CA ILE A 310 22.71 -14.90 -43.00
C ILE A 310 23.21 -16.34 -43.12
N GLU A 311 22.59 -17.27 -42.39
CA GLU A 311 22.68 -18.70 -42.71
C GLU A 311 22.26 -18.89 -44.17
N ARG A 312 23.20 -19.29 -45.04
CA ARG A 312 22.97 -19.55 -46.45
C ARG A 312 21.83 -20.57 -46.62
N GLY A 313 20.62 -20.09 -46.91
CA GLY A 313 19.47 -20.95 -47.21
C GLY A 313 18.08 -20.34 -47.02
N ASN A 314 17.93 -19.23 -46.27
CA ASN A 314 16.60 -18.64 -46.04
C ASN A 314 16.40 -17.31 -46.78
N TYR A 315 15.18 -17.14 -47.29
CA TYR A 315 14.75 -16.01 -48.13
C TYR A 315 15.03 -14.64 -47.46
N LEU A 316 15.78 -13.78 -48.17
CA LEU A 316 16.23 -12.41 -47.82
C LEU A 316 15.15 -11.42 -47.33
N ASN A 317 13.88 -11.81 -47.21
CA ASN A 317 12.74 -10.87 -47.10
C ASN A 317 12.19 -10.64 -45.68
N LEU A 318 12.61 -11.42 -44.67
CA LEU A 318 11.99 -11.35 -43.32
C LEU A 318 12.87 -10.67 -42.26
N GLU A 319 14.20 -10.74 -42.36
CA GLU A 319 15.09 -10.25 -41.29
C GLU A 319 15.39 -8.74 -41.39
N LEU A 320 15.53 -8.21 -42.60
CA LEU A 320 15.93 -6.82 -42.83
C LEU A 320 14.91 -5.79 -42.32
N PRO A 321 13.59 -5.94 -42.58
CA PRO A 321 12.59 -5.00 -42.06
C PRO A 321 12.54 -5.01 -40.52
N GLU A 322 12.77 -6.17 -39.90
CA GLU A 322 12.79 -6.31 -38.45
C GLU A 322 14.05 -5.67 -37.84
N ALA A 323 15.21 -5.84 -38.49
CA ALA A 323 16.44 -5.14 -38.12
C ALA A 323 16.30 -3.61 -38.23
N ILE A 324 15.62 -3.10 -39.26
CA ILE A 324 15.32 -1.66 -39.41
C ILE A 324 14.41 -1.17 -38.29
N LYS A 325 13.37 -1.92 -37.92
CA LYS A 325 12.48 -1.58 -36.80
C LYS A 325 13.22 -1.53 -35.46
N GLN A 326 14.12 -2.48 -35.22
CA GLN A 326 14.91 -2.58 -33.98
C GLN A 326 16.09 -1.60 -33.93
N SER A 327 16.43 -0.94 -35.04
CA SER A 327 17.54 -0.01 -35.14
C SER A 327 17.24 1.35 -34.49
N ARG A 328 18.14 1.82 -33.62
CA ARG A 328 17.99 3.13 -32.93
C ARG A 328 18.27 4.33 -33.82
N ILE A 329 19.23 4.17 -34.74
CA ILE A 329 19.64 5.19 -35.70
C ILE A 329 19.86 4.49 -37.04
N SER A 330 19.24 5.02 -38.09
CA SER A 330 19.49 4.61 -39.47
C SER A 330 20.35 5.67 -40.16
N ILE A 331 21.52 5.25 -40.66
CA ILE A 331 22.41 6.11 -41.45
C ILE A 331 22.13 5.84 -42.92
N VAL A 332 21.58 6.84 -43.63
CA VAL A 332 21.24 6.72 -45.05
C VAL A 332 22.35 7.36 -45.87
N VAL A 333 23.18 6.53 -46.51
CA VAL A 333 24.29 7.01 -47.34
C VAL A 333 23.81 7.20 -48.78
N LEU A 334 23.54 8.45 -49.15
CA LEU A 334 23.05 8.84 -50.47
C LEU A 334 24.24 9.08 -51.41
N SER A 335 24.37 8.24 -52.43
CA SER A 335 25.38 8.32 -53.48
C SER A 335 24.72 8.52 -54.85
N LYS A 336 25.53 8.82 -55.88
CA LYS A 336 25.01 9.03 -57.25
C LYS A 336 24.24 7.82 -57.81
N THR A 337 24.57 6.60 -57.38
CA THR A 337 23.93 5.37 -57.84
C THR A 337 22.86 4.83 -56.89
N TYR A 338 22.55 5.56 -55.81
CA TYR A 338 21.61 5.08 -54.78
C TYR A 338 20.23 4.75 -55.35
N ALA A 339 19.68 5.64 -56.18
CA ALA A 339 18.35 5.46 -56.78
C ALA A 339 18.31 4.40 -57.89
N SER A 340 19.44 3.81 -58.29
CA SER A 340 19.44 2.73 -59.28
C SER A 340 19.06 1.37 -58.68
N SER A 341 19.02 1.25 -57.35
CA SER A 341 18.64 0.04 -56.63
C SER A 341 17.24 0.17 -56.02
N THR A 342 16.32 -0.70 -56.43
CA THR A 342 14.97 -0.76 -55.85
C THR A 342 15.00 -1.13 -54.37
N TRP A 343 15.94 -2.00 -53.97
CA TRP A 343 16.17 -2.35 -52.57
C TRP A 343 16.50 -1.15 -51.70
N CYS A 344 17.43 -0.29 -52.13
CA CYS A 344 17.79 0.91 -51.36
C CYS A 344 16.59 1.87 -51.23
N LEU A 345 15.75 1.96 -52.25
CA LEU A 345 14.56 2.81 -52.24
C LEU A 345 13.44 2.24 -51.33
N ASP A 346 13.22 0.93 -51.35
CA ASP A 346 12.27 0.26 -50.45
C ASP A 346 12.71 0.31 -48.98
N GLU A 347 14.00 0.11 -48.71
CA GLU A 347 14.58 0.30 -47.38
C GLU A 347 14.41 1.74 -46.89
N LEU A 348 14.64 2.72 -47.77
CA LEU A 348 14.47 4.13 -47.42
C LEU A 348 13.02 4.46 -47.03
N VAL A 349 12.04 3.93 -47.77
CA VAL A 349 10.62 4.05 -47.41
C VAL A 349 10.37 3.46 -46.03
N THR A 350 10.87 2.23 -45.79
CA THR A 350 10.70 1.52 -44.51
C THR A 350 11.35 2.27 -43.34
N ILE A 351 12.56 2.82 -43.53
CA ILE A 351 13.27 3.62 -42.54
C ILE A 351 12.47 4.88 -42.17
N LEU A 352 11.91 5.58 -43.17
CA LEU A 352 11.14 6.80 -42.93
C LEU A 352 9.77 6.51 -42.31
N GLU A 353 9.15 5.36 -42.61
CA GLU A 353 7.98 4.87 -41.89
C GLU A 353 8.31 4.55 -40.43
N CYS A 354 9.42 3.86 -40.16
CA CYS A 354 9.89 3.57 -38.81
C CYS A 354 10.24 4.85 -38.02
N ASN A 355 10.80 5.86 -38.67
CA ASN A 355 11.01 7.18 -38.06
C ASN A 355 9.68 7.80 -37.59
N ARG A 356 8.63 7.74 -38.43
CA ARG A 356 7.31 8.31 -38.08
C ARG A 356 6.58 7.52 -36.99
N THR A 357 6.69 6.20 -37.00
CA THR A 357 5.90 5.29 -36.14
C THR A 357 6.61 4.89 -34.85
N HIS A 358 7.91 4.60 -34.90
CA HIS A 358 8.72 4.11 -33.79
C HIS A 358 9.68 5.19 -33.23
N GLY A 359 9.83 6.33 -33.92
CA GLY A 359 10.70 7.43 -33.49
C GLY A 359 12.19 7.19 -33.73
N ASN A 360 12.55 6.25 -34.63
CA ASN A 360 13.93 5.95 -34.96
C ASN A 360 14.61 7.17 -35.60
N ALA A 361 15.82 7.51 -35.16
CA ALA A 361 16.52 8.67 -35.70
C ALA A 361 17.11 8.36 -37.08
N VAL A 362 16.97 9.29 -38.04
CA VAL A 362 17.53 9.14 -39.38
C VAL A 362 18.62 10.18 -39.60
N LEU A 363 19.79 9.73 -40.05
CA LEU A 363 20.91 10.59 -40.43
C LEU A 363 21.19 10.44 -41.93
N PRO A 364 20.81 11.42 -42.77
CA PRO A 364 21.24 11.46 -44.16
C PRO A 364 22.73 11.81 -44.25
N VAL A 365 23.49 11.01 -44.99
CA VAL A 365 24.88 11.25 -45.35
C VAL A 365 24.95 11.41 -46.87
N PHE A 366 25.24 12.61 -47.33
CA PHE A 366 25.32 12.91 -48.76
C PHE A 366 26.77 12.73 -49.24
N TYR A 367 27.01 11.61 -49.93
CA TYR A 367 28.32 11.15 -50.39
C TYR A 367 28.50 11.48 -51.88
N TYR A 368 29.22 12.57 -52.17
CA TYR A 368 29.40 13.14 -53.52
C TYR A 368 28.08 13.45 -54.26
N VAL A 369 27.05 13.83 -53.52
CA VAL A 369 25.74 14.27 -54.01
C VAL A 369 25.29 15.46 -53.16
N GLU A 370 24.56 16.42 -53.73
CA GLU A 370 23.99 17.53 -52.96
C GLU A 370 22.52 17.25 -52.56
N PRO A 371 22.05 17.70 -51.37
CA PRO A 371 20.66 17.49 -50.94
C PRO A 371 19.62 18.01 -51.93
N SER A 372 19.93 19.10 -52.65
CA SER A 372 19.06 19.65 -53.69
C SER A 372 18.88 18.70 -54.87
N GLU A 373 19.95 18.01 -55.29
CA GLU A 373 19.92 17.03 -56.37
C GLU A 373 19.01 15.86 -55.99
N VAL A 374 19.09 15.37 -54.74
CA VAL A 374 18.21 14.31 -54.23
C VAL A 374 16.75 14.78 -54.12
N LYS A 375 16.52 15.98 -53.60
CA LYS A 375 15.17 16.53 -53.39
C LYS A 375 14.41 16.73 -54.70
N LYS A 376 15.10 17.29 -55.70
CA LYS A 376 14.51 17.56 -57.02
C LYS A 376 14.57 16.34 -57.93
N ARG A 377 15.47 15.39 -57.63
CA ARG A 377 15.83 14.20 -58.44
C ARG A 377 16.50 14.61 -59.74
N GLU A 378 17.49 15.50 -59.65
CA GLU A 378 18.28 15.96 -60.79
C GLU A 378 19.46 15.01 -61.06
N GLY A 379 19.92 14.92 -62.30
CA GLY A 379 21.16 14.20 -62.65
C GLY A 379 20.99 12.68 -62.66
N SER A 380 21.74 11.95 -61.82
CA SER A 380 21.71 10.49 -61.82
C SER A 380 20.42 9.90 -61.24
N PHE A 381 19.73 10.66 -60.37
CA PHE A 381 18.43 10.28 -59.83
C PHE A 381 17.34 10.38 -60.90
N GLU A 382 17.39 11.41 -61.75
CA GLU A 382 16.45 11.61 -62.87
C GLU A 382 16.41 10.39 -63.79
N LYS A 383 17.59 9.97 -64.26
CA LYS A 383 17.76 8.81 -65.15
C LYS A 383 17.24 7.50 -64.55
N ALA A 384 17.34 7.34 -63.23
CA ALA A 384 16.83 6.15 -62.56
C ALA A 384 15.30 6.15 -62.51
N PHE A 385 14.68 7.29 -62.24
CA PHE A 385 13.21 7.40 -62.20
C PHE A 385 12.57 7.38 -63.59
N GLU A 386 13.22 7.92 -64.63
CA GLU A 386 12.78 7.73 -66.03
C GLU A 386 12.66 6.24 -66.38
N ARG A 387 13.64 5.44 -65.95
CA ARG A 387 13.61 3.98 -66.16
C ARG A 387 12.42 3.34 -65.46
N TYR A 388 12.18 3.64 -64.18
CA TYR A 388 11.06 3.05 -63.45
C TYR A 388 9.70 3.51 -63.98
N GLU A 389 9.60 4.76 -64.44
CA GLU A 389 8.38 5.28 -65.07
C GLU A 389 8.09 4.56 -66.39
N ASN A 390 9.09 4.32 -67.23
CA ASN A 390 8.94 3.49 -68.42
C ASN A 390 8.51 2.05 -68.08
N GLU A 391 9.11 1.45 -67.03
CA GLU A 391 8.72 0.10 -66.55
C GLU A 391 7.23 0.07 -66.08
N VAL A 392 6.71 1.16 -65.50
CA VAL A 392 5.28 1.30 -65.15
C VAL A 392 4.40 1.41 -66.41
N GLU A 393 4.87 2.10 -67.46
CA GLU A 393 4.11 2.28 -68.70
C GLU A 393 4.04 1.00 -69.54
N GLU A 394 5.12 0.21 -69.55
CA GLU A 394 5.25 -1.04 -70.30
C GLU A 394 4.59 -2.25 -69.60
N GLU A 395 4.22 -2.14 -68.31
CA GLU A 395 3.57 -3.23 -67.57
C GLU A 395 2.13 -3.47 -68.07
N GLY A 396 1.92 -4.65 -68.64
CA GLY A 396 0.64 -5.05 -69.25
C GLY A 396 -0.42 -5.51 -68.26
N ASP A 397 -0.02 -5.92 -67.05
CA ASP A 397 -0.94 -6.32 -65.99
C ASP A 397 -1.41 -5.11 -65.16
N HIS A 398 -2.72 -4.87 -65.13
CA HIS A 398 -3.29 -3.69 -64.47
C HIS A 398 -3.01 -3.65 -62.96
N GLU A 399 -3.02 -4.80 -62.28
CA GLU A 399 -2.81 -4.87 -60.83
C GLU A 399 -1.34 -4.58 -60.49
N ARG A 400 -0.41 -5.23 -61.20
CA ARG A 400 1.04 -4.97 -61.06
C ARG A 400 1.42 -3.56 -61.45
N ARG A 401 0.84 -3.01 -62.51
CA ARG A 401 1.07 -1.61 -62.92
C ARG A 401 0.68 -0.64 -61.81
N MET A 402 -0.48 -0.85 -61.17
CA MET A 402 -0.92 -0.02 -60.05
C MET A 402 0.01 -0.16 -58.83
N GLU A 403 0.47 -1.37 -58.53
CA GLU A 403 1.42 -1.61 -57.44
C GLU A 403 2.79 -0.95 -57.69
N LEU A 404 3.34 -1.10 -58.90
CA LEU A 404 4.62 -0.52 -59.30
C LEU A 404 4.54 1.03 -59.27
N ALA A 405 3.46 1.61 -59.80
CA ALA A 405 3.21 3.05 -59.75
C ALA A 405 3.15 3.58 -58.31
N LYS A 406 2.49 2.84 -57.41
CA LYS A 406 2.41 3.19 -55.98
C LYS A 406 3.79 3.15 -55.31
N ARG A 407 4.62 2.14 -55.62
CA ARG A 407 6.00 2.06 -55.12
C ARG A 407 6.85 3.23 -55.59
N VAL A 408 6.81 3.55 -56.89
CA VAL A 408 7.54 4.70 -57.47
C VAL A 408 7.15 6.02 -56.79
N GLU A 409 5.86 6.24 -56.53
CA GLU A 409 5.41 7.46 -55.83
C GLU A 409 5.85 7.47 -54.36
N GLY A 410 5.85 6.31 -53.70
CA GLY A 410 6.43 6.13 -52.37
C GLY A 410 7.92 6.49 -52.32
N TRP A 411 8.71 6.02 -53.29
CA TRP A 411 10.14 6.33 -53.41
C TRP A 411 10.37 7.83 -53.64
N LYS A 412 9.57 8.47 -54.50
CA LYS A 412 9.62 9.92 -54.75
C LYS A 412 9.36 10.72 -53.48
N ALA A 413 8.37 10.33 -52.69
CA ALA A 413 8.06 10.98 -51.42
C ALA A 413 9.17 10.78 -50.38
N ALA A 414 9.73 9.57 -50.30
CA ALA A 414 10.82 9.23 -49.40
C ALA A 414 12.09 10.05 -49.68
N LEU A 415 12.51 10.18 -50.95
CA LEU A 415 13.69 10.98 -51.31
C LEU A 415 13.52 12.47 -51.02
N ARG A 416 12.33 13.03 -51.25
CA ARG A 416 12.03 14.42 -50.85
C ARG A 416 12.15 14.60 -49.34
N GLN A 417 11.56 13.68 -48.59
CA GLN A 417 11.55 13.75 -47.12
C GLN A 417 12.96 13.61 -46.54
N VAL A 418 13.76 12.64 -46.99
CA VAL A 418 15.12 12.44 -46.46
C VAL A 418 16.04 13.61 -46.81
N ALA A 419 15.84 14.25 -47.98
CA ALA A 419 16.61 15.43 -48.39
C ALA A 419 16.27 16.69 -47.57
N ASP A 420 15.07 16.77 -46.99
CA ASP A 420 14.66 17.85 -46.09
C ASP A 420 15.17 17.67 -44.65
N LEU A 421 15.67 16.50 -44.29
CA LEU A 421 16.30 16.27 -42.98
C LEU A 421 17.68 16.92 -42.91
N THR A 422 18.04 17.40 -41.72
CA THR A 422 19.40 17.90 -41.46
C THR A 422 20.40 16.75 -41.52
N GLY A 423 21.16 16.66 -42.62
CA GLY A 423 22.19 15.64 -42.85
C GLY A 423 23.61 16.19 -42.88
N MET A 424 24.56 15.31 -43.20
CA MET A 424 25.98 15.64 -43.34
C MET A 424 26.40 15.52 -44.80
N VAL A 425 27.00 16.58 -45.35
CA VAL A 425 27.47 16.62 -46.75
C VAL A 425 29.00 16.54 -46.76
N LEU A 426 29.55 15.57 -47.48
CA LEU A 426 31.01 15.31 -47.52
C LEU A 426 31.81 16.53 -48.00
N THR A 427 31.36 17.16 -49.09
CA THR A 427 32.00 18.32 -49.73
C THR A 427 32.09 19.54 -48.80
N ASN A 428 31.04 19.77 -48.00
CA ASN A 428 30.96 20.96 -47.14
C ASN A 428 31.61 20.78 -45.76
N GLN A 429 31.75 19.55 -45.26
CA GLN A 429 32.13 19.31 -43.87
C GLN A 429 33.57 18.83 -43.67
N ALA A 430 34.29 18.40 -44.70
CA ALA A 430 35.64 17.86 -44.54
C ALA A 430 36.60 18.19 -45.69
N ASP A 431 36.28 19.18 -46.53
CA ASP A 431 37.04 19.52 -47.75
C ASP A 431 37.31 18.29 -48.66
N GLY A 432 36.42 17.29 -48.62
CA GLY A 432 36.56 16.04 -49.36
C GLY A 432 37.37 14.92 -48.68
N HIS A 433 37.92 15.14 -47.49
CA HIS A 433 38.67 14.09 -46.76
C HIS A 433 37.74 13.11 -46.03
N GLU A 434 37.58 11.92 -46.59
CA GLU A 434 36.70 10.85 -46.09
C GLU A 434 37.03 10.43 -44.64
N SER A 435 38.31 10.39 -44.26
CA SER A 435 38.72 9.95 -42.91
C SER A 435 38.28 10.91 -41.80
N GLU A 436 38.37 12.22 -42.02
CA GLU A 436 37.87 13.24 -41.11
C GLU A 436 36.35 13.30 -41.09
N PHE A 437 35.71 13.10 -42.25
CA PHE A 437 34.27 13.01 -42.35
C PHE A 437 33.70 11.81 -41.56
N ILE A 438 34.31 10.64 -41.68
CA ILE A 438 33.95 9.44 -40.89
C ILE A 438 34.13 9.70 -39.39
N LYS A 439 35.23 10.33 -38.96
CA LYS A 439 35.41 10.69 -37.54
C LYS A 439 34.30 11.62 -37.03
N LYS A 440 33.86 12.59 -37.85
CA LYS A 440 32.74 13.49 -37.51
C LYS A 440 31.42 12.73 -37.43
N ILE A 441 31.15 11.81 -38.34
CA ILE A 441 29.97 10.93 -38.30
C ILE A 441 30.01 10.07 -37.02
N VAL A 442 31.12 9.38 -36.74
CA VAL A 442 31.29 8.54 -35.53
C VAL A 442 31.11 9.36 -34.26
N LYS A 443 31.59 10.60 -34.23
CA LYS A 443 31.38 11.52 -33.10
C LYS A 443 29.91 11.95 -32.99
N PHE A 444 29.27 12.35 -34.08
CA PHE A 444 27.86 12.76 -34.10
C PHE A 444 26.93 11.62 -33.69
N VAL A 445 27.11 10.44 -34.30
CA VAL A 445 26.41 9.21 -33.93
C VAL A 445 26.73 8.87 -32.49
N GLY A 446 27.98 8.98 -32.06
CA GLY A 446 28.35 8.77 -30.67
C GLY A 446 27.65 9.70 -29.70
N ASP A 447 27.52 10.98 -30.00
CA ASP A 447 26.83 11.95 -29.13
C ASP A 447 25.31 11.73 -29.14
N LYS A 448 24.71 11.35 -30.28
CA LYS A 448 23.30 10.96 -30.37
C LYS A 448 22.99 9.64 -29.67
N VAL A 449 23.85 8.64 -29.79
CA VAL A 449 23.74 7.34 -29.09
C VAL A 449 24.06 7.50 -27.59
N LYS A 450 24.98 8.40 -27.21
CA LYS A 450 25.34 8.73 -25.82
C LYS A 450 24.29 9.55 -25.10
N ARG A 451 23.41 10.29 -25.80
CA ARG A 451 22.12 10.72 -25.24
C ARG A 451 21.24 9.48 -25.09
N ALA A 452 21.61 8.64 -24.13
CA ALA A 452 21.10 7.29 -24.00
C ALA A 452 19.59 7.33 -23.81
N LEU A 453 18.86 6.88 -24.83
CA LEU A 453 17.49 6.37 -24.66
C LEU A 453 17.51 5.47 -23.43
N LEU A 454 16.68 5.82 -22.45
CA LEU A 454 16.60 5.07 -21.21
C LEU A 454 16.08 3.68 -21.54
N SER A 455 16.69 2.64 -20.98
CA SER A 455 16.11 1.30 -21.05
C SER A 455 14.78 1.29 -20.28
N VAL A 456 13.67 1.12 -21.01
CA VAL A 456 12.30 1.22 -20.48
C VAL A 456 11.86 -0.13 -19.91
N ALA A 457 11.34 -1.01 -20.75
CA ALA A 457 11.00 -2.40 -20.49
C ALA A 457 11.05 -3.16 -21.82
N ARG A 458 11.22 -4.49 -21.79
CA ARG A 458 11.28 -5.30 -23.02
C ARG A 458 9.95 -5.39 -23.75
N HIS A 459 8.85 -5.42 -22.98
CA HIS A 459 7.49 -5.55 -23.49
C HIS A 459 6.66 -4.41 -22.90
N LEU A 460 6.11 -3.55 -23.77
CA LEU A 460 5.42 -2.31 -23.40
C LEU A 460 3.91 -2.43 -23.55
N VAL A 461 3.33 -3.46 -22.91
CA VAL A 461 1.89 -3.74 -22.97
C VAL A 461 1.09 -2.58 -22.37
N GLY A 462 0.11 -2.06 -23.11
CA GLY A 462 -0.84 -1.05 -22.64
C GLY A 462 -0.22 0.32 -22.28
N ILE A 463 1.03 0.59 -22.64
CA ILE A 463 1.72 1.80 -22.19
C ILE A 463 1.12 3.07 -22.82
N ASP A 464 0.65 2.99 -24.07
CA ASP A 464 0.14 4.13 -24.82
C ASP A 464 -1.13 4.70 -24.21
N LEU A 465 -2.02 3.85 -23.70
CA LEU A 465 -3.23 4.25 -22.98
C LEU A 465 -2.88 5.08 -21.73
N ARG A 466 -1.93 4.59 -20.93
CA ARG A 466 -1.50 5.24 -19.66
C ARG A 466 -0.69 6.51 -19.91
N ALA A 467 0.16 6.49 -20.92
CA ALA A 467 1.05 7.61 -21.25
C ALA A 467 0.36 8.68 -22.12
N GLY A 468 -0.71 8.35 -22.84
CA GLY A 468 -1.30 9.19 -23.89
C GLY A 468 -1.67 10.60 -23.45
N LYS A 469 -2.34 10.74 -22.30
CA LYS A 469 -2.73 12.05 -21.75
C LYS A 469 -1.51 12.94 -21.45
N ILE A 470 -0.48 12.37 -20.83
CA ILE A 470 0.74 13.11 -20.48
C ILE A 470 1.57 13.39 -21.74
N ASN A 471 1.63 12.45 -22.70
CA ASN A 471 2.32 12.65 -23.97
C ASN A 471 1.67 13.77 -24.78
N TYR A 472 0.33 13.86 -24.81
CA TYR A 472 -0.37 14.98 -25.44
C TYR A 472 0.02 16.32 -24.80
N TRP A 473 0.04 16.39 -23.47
CA TRP A 473 0.47 17.57 -22.71
C TRP A 473 1.95 17.94 -22.95
N LEU A 474 2.85 16.96 -23.09
CA LEU A 474 4.26 17.22 -23.44
C LEU A 474 4.44 17.78 -24.85
N ARG A 475 3.52 17.45 -25.75
CA ARG A 475 3.54 17.89 -27.15
C ARG A 475 2.85 19.23 -27.38
N ASP A 476 2.17 19.74 -26.35
CA ASP A 476 1.52 21.03 -26.39
C ASP A 476 2.54 22.14 -26.73
N LYS A 477 2.13 23.04 -27.63
CA LYS A 477 2.95 24.18 -28.08
C LYS A 477 2.79 25.39 -27.17
N SER A 478 1.96 25.34 -26.14
CA SER A 478 1.88 26.40 -25.14
C SER A 478 3.26 26.69 -24.52
N ASN A 479 3.49 27.98 -24.22
CA ASN A 479 4.65 28.44 -23.48
C ASN A 479 4.44 28.37 -21.96
N ASP A 480 3.39 27.70 -21.49
CA ASP A 480 3.15 27.52 -20.06
C ASP A 480 4.12 26.50 -19.46
N VAL A 481 4.74 26.89 -18.35
CA VAL A 481 5.46 25.99 -17.46
C VAL A 481 4.48 25.00 -16.87
N GLY A 482 4.80 23.71 -16.96
CA GLY A 482 3.92 22.66 -16.44
C GLY A 482 4.65 21.62 -15.61
N ILE A 483 4.03 21.20 -14.50
CA ILE A 483 4.50 20.16 -13.60
C ILE A 483 3.41 19.07 -13.45
N VAL A 484 3.75 17.84 -13.81
CA VAL A 484 2.86 16.67 -13.68
C VAL A 484 3.47 15.66 -12.71
N ALA A 485 2.65 15.14 -11.79
CA ALA A 485 3.03 14.06 -10.90
C ALA A 485 2.38 12.74 -11.29
N ILE A 486 3.17 11.67 -11.38
CA ILE A 486 2.73 10.29 -11.62
C ILE A 486 2.83 9.53 -10.30
N CYS A 487 1.69 9.06 -9.76
CA CYS A 487 1.63 8.45 -8.44
C CYS A 487 0.86 7.12 -8.41
N GLY A 488 1.06 6.31 -7.36
CA GLY A 488 0.45 4.98 -7.24
C GLY A 488 1.26 4.01 -6.38
N ILE A 489 0.71 2.80 -6.18
CA ILE A 489 1.36 1.70 -5.43
C ILE A 489 2.75 1.33 -6.01
N GLY A 490 3.63 0.77 -5.17
CA GLY A 490 4.91 0.23 -5.62
C GLY A 490 4.73 -0.85 -6.68
N GLY A 491 5.55 -0.85 -7.73
CA GLY A 491 5.49 -1.87 -8.79
C GLY A 491 4.48 -1.64 -9.92
N ILE A 492 3.62 -0.61 -9.83
CA ILE A 492 2.56 -0.31 -10.83
C ILE A 492 3.06 0.21 -12.19
N GLY A 493 4.37 0.47 -12.35
CA GLY A 493 4.93 0.93 -13.63
C GLY A 493 5.15 2.44 -13.80
N LYS A 494 5.08 3.25 -12.72
CA LYS A 494 5.34 4.71 -12.77
C LYS A 494 6.65 5.08 -13.47
N THR A 495 7.76 4.47 -13.06
CA THR A 495 9.09 4.70 -13.64
C THR A 495 9.13 4.29 -15.11
N THR A 496 8.44 3.22 -15.50
CA THR A 496 8.33 2.76 -16.88
C THR A 496 7.62 3.79 -17.75
N ILE A 497 6.48 4.33 -17.29
CA ILE A 497 5.73 5.40 -17.97
C ILE A 497 6.61 6.64 -18.12
N ALA A 498 7.28 7.06 -17.05
CA ALA A 498 8.12 8.26 -17.07
C ALA A 498 9.31 8.12 -18.05
N LYS A 499 9.97 6.96 -18.08
CA LYS A 499 11.03 6.67 -19.06
C LYS A 499 10.51 6.66 -20.49
N TYR A 500 9.35 6.06 -20.73
CA TYR A 500 8.70 6.03 -22.05
C TYR A 500 8.41 7.45 -22.55
N LEU A 501 7.76 8.27 -21.71
CA LEU A 501 7.45 9.67 -22.01
C LEU A 501 8.70 10.52 -22.25
N TYR A 502 9.76 10.31 -21.46
CA TYR A 502 11.04 10.98 -21.66
C TYR A 502 11.64 10.63 -23.02
N ASN A 503 11.77 9.34 -23.34
CA ASN A 503 12.34 8.88 -24.61
C ASN A 503 11.56 9.41 -25.83
N LEU A 504 10.24 9.53 -25.74
CA LEU A 504 9.40 10.07 -26.82
C LEU A 504 9.56 11.58 -27.05
N ASN A 505 9.99 12.35 -26.04
CA ASN A 505 9.88 13.81 -26.07
C ASN A 505 11.18 14.56 -25.80
N PHE A 506 12.25 13.92 -25.31
CA PHE A 506 13.47 14.61 -24.85
C PHE A 506 14.17 15.45 -25.93
N GLU A 507 14.07 15.08 -27.22
CA GLU A 507 14.66 15.84 -28.34
C GLU A 507 13.90 17.15 -28.64
N ARG A 508 12.66 17.30 -28.15
CA ARG A 508 11.81 18.50 -28.39
C ARG A 508 12.18 19.68 -27.48
N PHE A 509 13.04 19.46 -26.50
CA PHE A 509 13.44 20.44 -25.50
C PHE A 509 14.92 20.80 -25.68
N GLU A 510 15.31 22.02 -25.30
CA GLU A 510 16.69 22.52 -25.47
C GLU A 510 17.67 21.82 -24.52
N GLY A 511 17.17 21.38 -23.37
CA GLY A 511 17.85 20.53 -22.40
C GLY A 511 16.87 19.51 -21.80
N SER A 512 17.35 18.31 -21.53
CA SER A 512 16.54 17.24 -20.96
C SER A 512 17.35 16.38 -20.00
N SER A 513 16.76 16.00 -18.87
CA SER A 513 17.42 15.17 -17.86
C SER A 513 16.45 14.20 -17.21
N PHE A 514 16.94 13.00 -16.91
CA PHE A 514 16.20 11.98 -16.15
C PHE A 514 16.99 11.62 -14.90
N LEU A 515 16.49 12.05 -13.74
CA LEU A 515 17.06 11.77 -12.43
C LEU A 515 16.42 10.48 -11.89
N ALA A 516 17.12 9.35 -12.06
CA ALA A 516 16.63 8.04 -11.68
C ALA A 516 16.75 7.77 -10.17
N SER A 517 15.73 7.13 -9.58
CA SER A 517 15.80 6.54 -8.24
C SER A 517 16.24 7.53 -7.14
N VAL A 518 15.67 8.74 -7.14
CA VAL A 518 16.06 9.86 -6.28
C VAL A 518 16.01 9.52 -4.80
N ARG A 519 15.01 8.78 -4.32
CA ARG A 519 14.96 8.27 -2.94
C ARG A 519 16.19 7.45 -2.55
N GLU A 520 16.69 6.60 -3.44
CA GLU A 520 17.84 5.73 -3.14
C GLU A 520 19.17 6.48 -3.27
N VAL A 521 19.30 7.33 -4.29
CA VAL A 521 20.52 8.12 -4.53
C VAL A 521 20.72 9.16 -3.44
N SER A 522 19.67 9.86 -2.99
CA SER A 522 19.75 10.89 -1.96
C SER A 522 20.22 10.39 -0.59
N LYS A 523 20.03 9.09 -0.29
CA LYS A 523 20.50 8.45 0.95
C LYS A 523 22.00 8.14 0.93
N GLN A 524 22.66 8.22 -0.22
CA GLN A 524 24.11 8.02 -0.33
C GLN A 524 24.86 9.29 0.12
N PRO A 525 26.12 9.16 0.59
CA PRO A 525 26.98 10.32 0.83
C PRO A 525 27.07 11.20 -0.43
N ASP A 526 26.85 12.50 -0.26
CA ASP A 526 26.79 13.50 -1.35
C ASP A 526 25.77 13.18 -2.46
N GLY A 527 24.76 12.36 -2.16
CA GLY A 527 23.77 11.89 -3.13
C GLY A 527 22.99 13.01 -3.81
N LEU A 528 22.55 14.01 -3.05
CA LEU A 528 21.86 15.19 -3.60
C LEU A 528 22.77 16.01 -4.52
N VAL A 529 24.03 16.23 -4.13
CA VAL A 529 25.02 16.95 -4.96
C VAL A 529 25.28 16.19 -6.26
N ARG A 530 25.30 14.85 -6.22
CA ARG A 530 25.43 14.01 -7.42
C ARG A 530 24.25 14.20 -8.38
N LEU A 531 23.01 14.24 -7.86
CA LEU A 531 21.82 14.51 -8.68
C LEU A 531 21.87 15.91 -9.31
N GLN A 532 22.30 16.93 -8.55
CA GLN A 532 22.44 18.29 -9.06
C GLN A 532 23.48 18.40 -10.19
N ARG A 533 24.65 17.74 -10.02
CA ARG A 533 25.69 17.68 -11.05
C ARG A 533 25.18 16.97 -12.32
N GLN A 534 24.41 15.88 -12.16
CA GLN A 534 23.81 15.18 -13.30
C GLN A 534 22.84 16.10 -14.04
N LEU A 535 21.89 16.72 -13.33
CA LEU A 535 20.91 17.62 -13.92
C LEU A 535 21.56 18.75 -14.73
N LEU A 536 22.57 19.39 -14.17
CA LEU A 536 23.31 20.45 -14.85
C LEU A 536 24.10 19.94 -16.05
N SER A 537 24.79 18.80 -15.92
CA SER A 537 25.51 18.18 -17.03
C SER A 537 24.56 17.90 -18.21
N ASP A 538 23.39 17.35 -17.93
CA ASP A 538 22.40 16.98 -18.94
C ASP A 538 21.82 18.22 -19.64
N ILE A 539 21.42 19.25 -18.87
CA ILE A 539 20.86 20.50 -19.41
C ILE A 539 21.92 21.34 -20.14
N LEU A 540 23.16 21.37 -19.64
CA LEU A 540 24.26 22.15 -20.20
C LEU A 540 25.05 21.39 -21.27
N LYS A 541 24.60 20.21 -21.69
CA LYS A 541 25.19 19.38 -22.75
C LYS A 541 26.64 18.96 -22.47
N GLY A 542 26.92 18.51 -21.25
CA GLY A 542 28.19 17.89 -20.85
C GLY A 542 29.26 18.84 -20.31
N LYS A 543 28.92 20.10 -19.98
CA LYS A 543 29.84 20.99 -19.27
C LYS A 543 29.93 20.58 -17.80
N ASN A 544 31.12 20.13 -17.38
CA ASN A 544 31.38 19.75 -15.99
C ASN A 544 31.43 21.00 -15.08
N GLU A 545 30.34 21.22 -14.34
CA GLU A 545 30.25 22.25 -13.31
C GLU A 545 30.85 21.74 -11.98
N LYS A 546 31.71 22.54 -11.34
CA LYS A 546 32.25 22.23 -10.00
C LYS A 546 31.26 22.67 -8.92
N ILE A 547 30.48 21.73 -8.41
CA ILE A 547 29.57 21.93 -7.26
C ILE A 547 30.17 21.23 -6.04
N TYR A 548 30.31 21.93 -4.92
CA TYR A 548 30.87 21.37 -3.69
C TYR A 548 29.82 21.04 -2.62
N ASN A 549 28.65 21.67 -2.66
CA ASN A 549 27.55 21.47 -1.72
C ASN A 549 26.18 21.71 -2.37
N VAL A 550 25.11 21.35 -1.65
CA VAL A 550 23.73 21.41 -2.16
C VAL A 550 23.30 22.85 -2.47
N ASP A 551 23.62 23.81 -1.61
CA ASP A 551 23.20 25.21 -1.78
C ASP A 551 23.82 25.84 -3.03
N GLN A 552 25.10 25.57 -3.28
CA GLN A 552 25.77 26.01 -4.50
C GLN A 552 25.13 25.37 -5.74
N GLY A 553 24.77 24.09 -5.66
CA GLY A 553 24.08 23.39 -6.75
C GLY A 553 22.72 23.99 -7.04
N ILE A 554 21.95 24.36 -6.01
CA ILE A 554 20.64 25.01 -6.14
C ILE A 554 20.76 26.31 -6.97
N VAL A 555 21.71 27.18 -6.62
CA VAL A 555 21.90 28.46 -7.34
C VAL A 555 22.25 28.22 -8.82
N ARG A 556 23.13 27.27 -9.11
CA ARG A 556 23.53 26.94 -10.48
C ARG A 556 22.39 26.33 -11.30
N ILE A 557 21.59 25.46 -10.69
CA ILE A 557 20.41 24.89 -11.33
C ILE A 557 19.41 25.97 -11.68
N LYS A 558 19.13 26.90 -10.76
CA LYS A 558 18.25 28.04 -11.03
C LYS A 558 18.73 28.84 -12.25
N GLU A 559 20.02 29.18 -12.31
CA GLU A 559 20.58 29.91 -13.46
C GLU A 559 20.45 29.15 -14.79
N ALA A 560 20.54 27.82 -14.77
CA ALA A 560 20.41 26.97 -15.96
C ALA A 560 18.95 26.82 -16.41
N LEU A 561 18.02 26.60 -15.47
CA LEU A 561 16.59 26.38 -15.74
C LEU A 561 15.88 27.67 -16.20
N CYS A 562 16.28 28.84 -15.69
CA CYS A 562 15.69 30.12 -16.05
C CYS A 562 15.95 30.56 -17.49
N ARG A 563 16.81 29.86 -18.25
CA ARG A 563 17.32 30.33 -19.55
C ARG A 563 16.96 29.43 -20.73
N ARG A 564 16.38 28.25 -20.49
CA ARG A 564 16.21 27.22 -21.50
C ARG A 564 14.91 26.46 -21.30
N LYS A 565 14.25 26.13 -22.40
CA LYS A 565 13.08 25.24 -22.38
C LYS A 565 13.53 23.81 -22.10
N VAL A 566 13.18 23.27 -20.92
CA VAL A 566 13.67 21.94 -20.48
C VAL A 566 12.58 20.90 -20.26
N LEU A 567 12.97 19.62 -20.39
CA LEU A 567 12.22 18.47 -19.90
C LEU A 567 12.99 17.77 -18.78
N VAL A 568 12.49 17.82 -17.55
CA VAL A 568 13.14 17.15 -16.41
C VAL A 568 12.19 16.11 -15.82
N VAL A 569 12.71 14.89 -15.67
CA VAL A 569 12.01 13.81 -14.97
C VAL A 569 12.73 13.52 -13.66
N VAL A 570 11.99 13.59 -12.56
CA VAL A 570 12.49 13.29 -11.20
C VAL A 570 11.79 12.03 -10.72
N ASP A 571 12.49 10.90 -10.81
CA ASP A 571 11.92 9.57 -10.56
C ASP A 571 12.12 9.12 -9.11
N ASP A 572 11.04 8.60 -8.52
CA ASP A 572 10.97 7.96 -7.21
C ASP A 572 11.30 8.91 -6.05
N VAL A 573 10.60 10.05 -6.00
CA VAL A 573 10.68 11.06 -4.93
C VAL A 573 9.87 10.63 -3.70
N ASP A 574 10.45 10.77 -2.51
CA ASP A 574 9.86 10.33 -1.23
C ASP A 574 9.80 11.46 -0.17
N GLU A 575 10.60 12.52 -0.34
CA GLU A 575 10.69 13.66 0.59
C GLU A 575 10.75 15.00 -0.17
N VAL A 576 10.28 16.08 0.45
CA VAL A 576 10.23 17.43 -0.17
C VAL A 576 11.64 17.99 -0.40
N ASN A 577 12.56 17.78 0.54
CA ASN A 577 13.97 18.20 0.44
C ASN A 577 14.67 17.68 -0.83
N GLN A 578 14.29 16.51 -1.34
CA GLN A 578 14.82 15.93 -2.57
C GLN A 578 14.41 16.76 -3.77
N LEU A 579 13.16 17.25 -3.78
CA LEU A 579 12.62 18.10 -4.83
C LEU A 579 13.19 19.52 -4.76
N ASP A 580 13.26 20.10 -3.56
CA ASP A 580 13.83 21.44 -3.32
C ASP A 580 15.29 21.52 -3.78
N ALA A 581 16.05 20.44 -3.61
CA ALA A 581 17.45 20.36 -4.03
C ALA A 581 17.64 20.38 -5.56
N VAL A 582 16.63 20.01 -6.36
CA VAL A 582 16.76 19.83 -7.83
C VAL A 582 15.86 20.74 -8.67
N LEU A 583 14.72 21.20 -8.15
CA LEU A 583 13.75 21.98 -8.92
C LEU A 583 13.32 23.28 -8.22
N GLY A 584 13.45 23.38 -6.89
CA GLY A 584 13.09 24.58 -6.14
C GLY A 584 11.66 25.05 -6.39
N MET A 585 11.49 26.32 -6.81
CA MET A 585 10.19 26.95 -7.07
C MET A 585 9.88 27.02 -8.57
N ARG A 586 8.59 27.09 -8.92
CA ARG A 586 8.10 27.18 -10.31
C ARG A 586 8.67 28.37 -11.08
N ASP A 587 8.94 29.47 -10.40
CA ASP A 587 9.53 30.70 -10.97
C ASP A 587 10.93 30.49 -11.58
N TRP A 588 11.58 29.37 -11.30
CA TRP A 588 12.89 29.05 -11.88
C TRP A 588 12.78 28.53 -13.32
N LEU A 589 11.60 28.11 -13.75
CA LEU A 589 11.41 27.41 -15.01
C LEU A 589 11.17 28.39 -16.16
N TYR A 590 11.98 28.28 -17.20
CA TYR A 590 11.76 29.03 -18.44
C TYR A 590 10.41 28.67 -19.09
N PRO A 591 9.69 29.61 -19.71
CA PRO A 591 8.43 29.36 -20.41
C PRO A 591 8.49 28.14 -21.35
N GLY A 592 7.49 27.26 -21.25
CA GLY A 592 7.36 26.02 -22.01
C GLY A 592 8.10 24.82 -21.41
N SER A 593 8.81 24.98 -20.29
CA SER A 593 9.45 23.86 -19.61
C SER A 593 8.42 22.91 -19.00
N LYS A 594 8.71 21.60 -19.06
CA LYS A 594 7.82 20.54 -18.58
C LYS A 594 8.55 19.64 -17.59
N ILE A 595 7.94 19.40 -16.43
CA ILE A 595 8.52 18.59 -15.36
C ILE A 595 7.62 17.40 -15.07
N ILE A 596 8.21 16.21 -14.92
CA ILE A 596 7.50 15.00 -14.51
C ILE A 596 8.10 14.49 -13.21
N ILE A 597 7.27 14.28 -12.20
CA ILE A 597 7.68 13.73 -10.90
C ILE A 597 7.03 12.35 -10.75
N THR A 598 7.78 11.31 -10.39
CA THR A 598 7.18 10.04 -9.97
C THR A 598 7.30 9.87 -8.46
N THR A 599 6.20 9.48 -7.80
CA THR A 599 6.19 9.32 -6.34
C THR A 599 5.22 8.25 -5.86
N ARG A 600 5.40 7.82 -4.62
CA ARG A 600 4.47 6.95 -3.88
C ARG A 600 3.76 7.69 -2.75
N ARG A 601 3.83 9.03 -2.72
CA ARG A 601 3.24 9.87 -1.67
C ARG A 601 2.39 10.98 -2.26
N LYS A 602 1.13 11.07 -1.83
CA LYS A 602 0.18 12.09 -2.32
C LYS A 602 0.47 13.47 -1.72
N GLN A 603 0.82 13.58 -0.44
CA GLN A 603 1.06 14.84 0.27
C GLN A 603 2.25 15.63 -0.27
N LEU A 604 3.25 14.96 -0.87
CA LEU A 604 4.34 15.67 -1.57
C LEU A 604 3.81 16.57 -2.69
N LEU A 605 2.64 16.24 -3.24
CA LEU A 605 2.00 16.92 -4.36
C LEU A 605 1.15 18.12 -3.91
N GLU A 606 0.73 18.16 -2.64
CA GLU A 606 0.03 19.32 -2.06
C GLU A 606 1.02 20.42 -1.64
N ALA A 607 2.24 20.03 -1.26
CA ALA A 607 3.31 20.96 -0.90
C ALA A 607 4.07 21.53 -2.11
N SER A 608 3.91 20.92 -3.29
CA SER A 608 4.56 21.36 -4.54
C SER A 608 3.52 21.97 -5.48
N GLU A 609 3.91 22.98 -6.27
CA GLU A 609 3.02 23.66 -7.25
C GLU A 609 2.72 22.78 -8.48
N VAL A 610 2.22 21.56 -8.25
CA VAL A 610 1.90 20.57 -9.29
C VAL A 610 0.59 20.92 -9.95
N ASP A 611 0.59 21.03 -11.28
CA ASP A 611 -0.61 21.39 -12.05
C ASP A 611 -1.57 20.21 -12.20
N THR A 612 -1.05 18.98 -12.29
CA THR A 612 -1.88 17.80 -12.52
C THR A 612 -1.27 16.56 -11.86
N VAL A 613 -2.12 15.82 -11.15
CA VAL A 613 -1.78 14.51 -10.57
C VAL A 613 -2.38 13.40 -11.43
N HIS A 614 -1.55 12.45 -11.84
CA HIS A 614 -1.92 11.25 -12.60
C HIS A 614 -1.72 10.00 -11.73
N GLU A 615 -2.80 9.51 -11.14
CA GLU A 615 -2.81 8.23 -10.43
C GLU A 615 -2.87 7.07 -11.43
N VAL A 616 -1.85 6.21 -11.42
CA VAL A 616 -1.73 5.09 -12.36
C VAL A 616 -2.68 3.95 -11.97
N SER A 617 -3.50 3.52 -12.92
CA SER A 617 -4.35 2.33 -12.81
C SER A 617 -3.57 1.04 -13.10
N GLY A 618 -4.06 -0.08 -12.55
CA GLY A 618 -3.53 -1.41 -12.85
C GLY A 618 -3.72 -1.81 -14.30
N MET A 619 -3.15 -2.96 -14.67
CA MET A 619 -3.44 -3.66 -15.92
C MET A 619 -4.79 -4.36 -15.84
N ASP A 620 -5.56 -4.32 -16.92
CA ASP A 620 -6.72 -5.20 -17.04
C ASP A 620 -6.29 -6.66 -17.24
N ASP A 621 -7.22 -7.60 -17.20
CA ASP A 621 -6.91 -9.02 -17.29
C ASP A 621 -6.25 -9.41 -18.63
N ILE A 622 -6.59 -8.71 -19.72
CA ILE A 622 -6.07 -8.98 -21.06
C ILE A 622 -4.62 -8.51 -21.14
N GLU A 623 -4.36 -7.25 -20.77
CA GLU A 623 -3.01 -6.67 -20.70
C GLU A 623 -2.13 -7.46 -19.72
N SER A 624 -2.70 -7.91 -18.60
CA SER A 624 -1.99 -8.69 -17.60
C SER A 624 -1.59 -10.06 -18.12
N LEU A 625 -2.50 -10.74 -18.82
CA LEU A 625 -2.24 -12.03 -19.45
C LEU A 625 -1.18 -11.91 -20.54
N GLU A 626 -1.24 -10.87 -21.36
CA GLU A 626 -0.24 -10.59 -22.39
C GLU A 626 1.14 -10.36 -21.77
N LEU A 627 1.23 -9.45 -20.79
CA LEU A 627 2.50 -9.15 -20.14
C LEU A 627 3.08 -10.39 -19.44
N PHE A 628 2.26 -11.14 -18.71
CA PHE A 628 2.69 -12.38 -18.07
C PHE A 628 3.22 -13.38 -19.10
N SER A 629 2.50 -13.56 -20.21
CA SER A 629 2.85 -14.51 -21.26
C SER A 629 4.20 -14.20 -21.89
N TRP A 630 4.53 -12.91 -22.08
CA TRP A 630 5.85 -12.52 -22.59
C TRP A 630 7.00 -12.99 -21.68
N TYR A 631 6.81 -12.93 -20.36
CA TYR A 631 7.85 -13.35 -19.42
C TYR A 631 7.88 -14.87 -19.24
N ALA A 632 6.72 -15.54 -19.23
CA ALA A 632 6.59 -16.98 -19.01
C ALA A 632 6.86 -17.84 -20.27
N PHE A 633 6.42 -17.38 -21.45
CA PHE A 633 6.39 -18.16 -22.69
C PHE A 633 7.15 -17.51 -23.85
N LYS A 634 7.62 -16.27 -23.70
CA LYS A 634 8.30 -15.47 -24.75
C LYS A 634 7.42 -15.14 -25.96
N LYS A 635 6.10 -15.12 -25.75
CA LYS A 635 5.08 -14.70 -26.72
C LYS A 635 3.93 -14.02 -25.97
N ASP A 636 3.02 -13.38 -26.70
CA ASP A 636 1.91 -12.58 -26.19
C ASP A 636 0.73 -13.40 -25.61
N HIS A 637 0.76 -14.73 -25.73
CA HIS A 637 -0.29 -15.60 -25.20
C HIS A 637 0.24 -16.89 -24.54
N PRO A 638 -0.56 -17.60 -23.72
CA PRO A 638 -0.13 -18.86 -23.12
C PRO A 638 0.14 -19.97 -24.14
N ASN A 639 0.95 -20.96 -23.73
CA ASN A 639 1.05 -22.24 -24.43
C ASN A 639 -0.22 -23.07 -24.26
N GLU A 640 -0.46 -24.03 -25.16
CA GLU A 640 -1.63 -24.89 -25.12
C GLU A 640 -1.74 -25.65 -23.79
N GLY A 641 -2.90 -25.55 -23.15
CA GLY A 641 -3.17 -26.13 -21.83
C GLY A 641 -2.46 -25.47 -20.65
N TYR A 642 -1.87 -24.27 -20.82
CA TYR A 642 -1.38 -23.41 -19.72
C TYR A 642 -2.34 -22.24 -19.40
N MET A 643 -3.43 -22.09 -20.14
CA MET A 643 -4.37 -20.96 -20.00
C MET A 643 -4.90 -20.83 -18.57
N HIS A 644 -5.52 -21.89 -18.03
CA HIS A 644 -6.07 -21.91 -16.67
C HIS A 644 -5.04 -21.53 -15.58
N TYR A 645 -3.80 -22.00 -15.70
CA TYR A 645 -2.74 -21.64 -14.74
C TYR A 645 -2.31 -20.18 -14.88
N SER A 646 -2.25 -19.68 -16.12
CA SER A 646 -1.90 -18.29 -16.41
C SER A 646 -2.97 -17.34 -15.87
N GLU A 647 -4.25 -17.67 -16.04
CA GLU A 647 -5.38 -16.94 -15.46
C GLU A 647 -5.30 -16.90 -13.93
N ARG A 648 -4.97 -18.02 -13.26
CA ARG A 648 -4.74 -18.02 -11.80
C ARG A 648 -3.61 -17.08 -11.37
N VAL A 649 -2.50 -17.04 -12.11
CA VAL A 649 -1.38 -16.13 -11.80
C VAL A 649 -1.77 -14.67 -12.05
N VAL A 650 -2.42 -14.37 -13.18
CA VAL A 650 -2.92 -13.04 -13.52
C VAL A 650 -3.87 -12.54 -12.44
N HIS A 651 -4.79 -13.40 -12.04
CA HIS A 651 -5.70 -13.14 -10.95
C HIS A 651 -4.95 -12.86 -9.64
N TYR A 652 -3.92 -13.65 -9.30
CA TYR A 652 -3.06 -13.39 -8.14
C TYR A 652 -2.18 -12.15 -8.30
N CYS A 653 -2.04 -11.55 -9.48
CA CYS A 653 -1.27 -10.31 -9.63
C CYS A 653 -2.14 -9.06 -9.58
N ASP A 654 -3.45 -9.18 -9.86
CA ASP A 654 -4.45 -8.11 -9.84
C ASP A 654 -3.96 -6.84 -10.57
N GLY A 655 -3.46 -7.06 -11.78
CA GLY A 655 -2.99 -5.98 -12.64
C GLY A 655 -1.68 -5.30 -12.22
N LEU A 656 -0.91 -5.85 -11.26
CA LEU A 656 0.38 -5.29 -10.86
C LEU A 656 1.53 -5.77 -11.79
N PRO A 657 2.12 -4.90 -12.64
CA PRO A 657 3.11 -5.31 -13.64
C PRO A 657 4.35 -5.98 -13.05
N LEU A 658 4.86 -5.49 -11.91
CA LEU A 658 6.01 -6.08 -11.24
C LEU A 658 5.75 -7.55 -10.83
N ALA A 659 4.55 -7.85 -10.33
CA ALA A 659 4.21 -9.21 -9.91
C ALA A 659 4.15 -10.16 -11.10
N LEU A 660 3.49 -9.73 -12.19
CA LEU A 660 3.39 -10.48 -13.44
C LEU A 660 4.78 -10.81 -14.02
N GLN A 661 5.72 -9.86 -13.99
CA GLN A 661 7.09 -10.05 -14.50
C GLN A 661 7.90 -11.05 -13.65
N VAL A 662 7.82 -10.92 -12.33
CA VAL A 662 8.56 -11.78 -11.39
C VAL A 662 8.04 -13.21 -11.48
N LEU A 663 6.73 -13.40 -11.39
CA LEU A 663 6.12 -14.73 -11.45
C LEU A 663 6.27 -15.36 -12.83
N GLY A 664 6.05 -14.59 -13.91
CA GLY A 664 6.26 -15.09 -15.27
C GLY A 664 7.70 -15.55 -15.49
N SER A 665 8.68 -14.79 -15.02
CA SER A 665 10.10 -15.19 -15.10
C SER A 665 10.42 -16.42 -14.24
N SER A 666 9.84 -16.52 -13.05
CA SER A 666 10.05 -17.65 -12.14
C SER A 666 9.43 -18.95 -12.65
N LEU A 667 8.31 -18.86 -13.36
CA LEU A 667 7.56 -20.01 -13.88
C LEU A 667 7.99 -20.42 -15.30
N SER A 668 8.69 -19.55 -16.02
CA SER A 668 9.20 -19.77 -17.37
C SER A 668 9.97 -21.09 -17.48
N GLY A 669 9.58 -21.94 -18.44
CA GLY A 669 10.27 -23.20 -18.75
C GLY A 669 9.94 -24.39 -17.83
N ASN A 670 9.07 -24.22 -16.84
CA ASN A 670 8.67 -25.30 -15.93
C ASN A 670 7.47 -26.12 -16.45
N THR A 671 7.25 -27.30 -15.86
CA THR A 671 6.11 -28.18 -16.18
C THR A 671 4.81 -27.72 -15.50
N LYS A 672 3.66 -28.18 -16.00
CA LYS A 672 2.33 -27.90 -15.41
C LYS A 672 2.25 -28.29 -13.92
N GLU A 673 2.84 -29.42 -13.55
CA GLU A 673 2.90 -29.88 -12.14
C GLU A 673 3.68 -28.92 -11.25
N THR A 674 4.80 -28.40 -11.76
CA THR A 674 5.62 -27.41 -11.05
C THR A 674 4.87 -26.08 -10.90
N TRP A 675 4.08 -25.69 -11.90
CA TRP A 675 3.23 -24.51 -11.82
C TRP A 675 2.14 -24.66 -10.76
N GLU A 676 1.45 -25.81 -10.71
CA GLU A 676 0.44 -26.08 -9.69
C GLU A 676 1.05 -26.01 -8.28
N SER A 677 2.18 -26.69 -8.07
CA SER A 677 2.88 -26.66 -6.77
C SER A 677 3.37 -25.25 -6.40
N ALA A 678 3.84 -24.46 -7.38
CA ALA A 678 4.24 -23.08 -7.14
C ALA A 678 3.06 -22.17 -6.76
N LEU A 679 1.89 -22.36 -7.40
CA LEU A 679 0.65 -21.65 -7.06
C LEU A 679 0.17 -22.01 -5.65
N GLU A 680 0.13 -23.30 -5.29
CA GLU A 680 -0.18 -23.75 -3.94
C GLU A 680 0.76 -23.17 -2.88
N LYS A 681 2.04 -22.98 -3.24
CA LYS A 681 3.02 -22.33 -2.37
C LYS A 681 2.75 -20.83 -2.24
N LEU A 682 2.44 -20.13 -3.33
CA LEU A 682 2.16 -18.69 -3.33
C LEU A 682 0.94 -18.33 -2.47
N GLU A 683 -0.08 -19.19 -2.47
CA GLU A 683 -1.26 -19.04 -1.60
C GLU A 683 -0.91 -19.08 -0.09
N LYS A 684 0.24 -19.68 0.27
CA LYS A 684 0.71 -19.79 1.67
C LYS A 684 1.85 -18.83 1.99
N ILE A 685 2.72 -18.57 1.02
CA ILE A 685 3.98 -17.85 1.17
C ILE A 685 4.14 -16.94 -0.06
N PRO A 686 3.89 -15.64 0.08
CA PRO A 686 4.02 -14.71 -1.03
C PRO A 686 5.48 -14.58 -1.49
N GLU A 687 5.67 -14.24 -2.76
CA GLU A 687 7.01 -14.15 -3.36
C GLU A 687 7.82 -12.96 -2.80
N GLY A 688 8.99 -13.26 -2.22
CA GLY A 688 9.78 -12.30 -1.44
C GLY A 688 10.28 -11.10 -2.24
N GLN A 689 10.54 -11.25 -3.55
CA GLN A 689 10.96 -10.13 -4.40
C GLN A 689 9.86 -9.08 -4.56
N ILE A 690 8.60 -9.52 -4.72
CA ILE A 690 7.43 -8.65 -4.85
C ILE A 690 7.23 -7.90 -3.53
N LEU A 691 7.21 -8.65 -2.43
CA LEU A 691 7.04 -8.09 -1.09
C LEU A 691 8.10 -7.03 -0.76
N LYS A 692 9.38 -7.28 -1.09
CA LYS A 692 10.47 -6.33 -0.83
C LYS A 692 10.22 -4.96 -1.49
N LYS A 693 9.61 -4.92 -2.69
CA LYS A 693 9.33 -3.67 -3.41
C LYS A 693 8.08 -2.96 -2.89
N LEU A 694 7.07 -3.70 -2.45
CA LEU A 694 5.86 -3.17 -1.81
C LEU A 694 6.19 -2.62 -0.41
N LYS A 695 7.06 -3.32 0.34
CA LYS A 695 7.42 -3.01 1.73
C LYS A 695 8.06 -1.65 1.90
N LEU A 696 8.66 -1.08 0.86
CA LEU A 696 9.20 0.28 0.87
C LEU A 696 8.17 1.34 1.30
N SER A 697 6.90 1.20 0.88
CA SER A 697 5.84 2.13 1.30
C SER A 697 5.46 1.95 2.79
N TYR A 698 5.53 0.72 3.30
CA TYR A 698 5.30 0.40 4.71
C TYR A 698 6.46 0.85 5.61
N ASP A 699 7.69 0.56 5.22
CA ASP A 699 8.89 0.88 6.00
C ASP A 699 9.07 2.39 6.21
N SER A 700 8.58 3.17 5.24
CA SER A 700 8.65 4.64 5.25
C SER A 700 7.56 5.33 6.09
N LEU A 701 6.59 4.60 6.65
CA LEU A 701 5.63 5.12 7.63
C LEU A 701 6.36 5.70 8.85
N GLN A 702 5.86 6.84 9.37
CA GLN A 702 6.59 7.66 10.33
C GLN A 702 6.74 7.03 11.71
N ASP A 703 5.74 6.28 12.15
CA ASP A 703 5.74 5.66 13.47
C ASP A 703 5.20 4.22 13.45
N ASP A 704 5.41 3.54 14.58
CA ASP A 704 4.96 2.17 14.76
C ASP A 704 3.44 2.10 14.90
N HIS A 705 2.75 3.21 15.21
CA HIS A 705 1.29 3.24 15.31
C HIS A 705 0.68 3.05 13.91
N ASP A 706 1.10 3.81 12.91
CA ASP A 706 0.62 3.68 11.53
C ASP A 706 0.93 2.30 10.94
N LYS A 707 2.13 1.79 11.24
CA LYS A 707 2.54 0.42 10.88
C LYS A 707 1.61 -0.62 11.50
N ASN A 708 1.29 -0.49 12.78
CA ASN A 708 0.35 -1.37 13.45
C ASN A 708 -1.07 -1.25 12.89
N VAL A 709 -1.55 -0.04 12.58
CA VAL A 709 -2.86 0.18 11.93
C VAL A 709 -2.93 -0.55 10.60
N TYR A 710 -1.86 -0.47 9.79
CA TYR A 710 -1.79 -1.24 8.54
C TYR A 710 -1.82 -2.75 8.76
N LEU A 711 -1.01 -3.27 9.71
CA LEU A 711 -1.00 -4.70 10.02
C LEU A 711 -2.35 -5.19 10.55
N ASP A 712 -3.04 -4.38 11.36
CA ASP A 712 -4.37 -4.71 11.86
C ASP A 712 -5.37 -4.80 10.70
N ILE A 713 -5.34 -3.83 9.77
CA ILE A 713 -6.18 -3.83 8.55
C ILE A 713 -5.86 -5.06 7.68
N ALA A 714 -4.58 -5.36 7.43
CA ALA A 714 -4.17 -6.49 6.59
C ALA A 714 -4.54 -7.85 7.20
N CYS A 715 -4.37 -8.00 8.52
CA CYS A 715 -4.65 -9.26 9.22
C CYS A 715 -6.14 -9.48 9.53
N CYS A 716 -6.95 -8.42 9.69
CA CYS A 716 -8.41 -8.51 9.90
C CYS A 716 -9.14 -9.29 8.81
N VAL A 717 -8.59 -9.30 7.59
CA VAL A 717 -9.28 -9.74 6.37
C VAL A 717 -8.78 -11.10 5.89
N GLY A 718 -7.91 -11.76 6.68
CA GLY A 718 -7.30 -13.05 6.31
C GLY A 718 -8.34 -14.17 6.17
N GLY A 719 -8.85 -14.37 4.95
CA GLY A 719 -9.71 -15.50 4.58
C GLY A 719 -10.95 -15.18 3.72
N LYS A 720 -11.05 -14.03 3.04
CA LYS A 720 -12.22 -13.72 2.19
C LYS A 720 -11.80 -13.37 0.75
N ASP A 721 -12.68 -13.65 -0.26
CA ASP A 721 -12.80 -13.28 -1.73
C ASP A 721 -11.98 -12.07 -2.29
N LYS A 722 -12.24 -11.49 -3.47
CA LYS A 722 -11.28 -10.56 -4.15
C LYS A 722 -11.60 -9.07 -4.02
N ASP A 723 -12.84 -8.73 -3.68
CA ASP A 723 -13.33 -7.35 -3.59
C ASP A 723 -13.53 -6.87 -2.13
N TRP A 724 -12.44 -6.60 -1.40
CA TRP A 724 -12.55 -6.19 0.00
C TRP A 724 -12.76 -4.72 0.22
N THR A 725 -13.84 -4.45 0.93
CA THR A 725 -14.20 -3.15 1.43
C THR A 725 -14.37 -3.18 2.94
N ILE A 726 -13.56 -2.39 3.65
CA ILE A 726 -13.68 -2.27 5.12
C ILE A 726 -14.51 -1.03 5.45
N THR A 727 -15.61 -1.22 6.18
CA THR A 727 -16.40 -0.12 6.77
C THR A 727 -15.94 0.08 8.20
N ILE A 728 -15.27 1.20 8.48
CA ILE A 728 -14.82 1.51 9.84
C ILE A 728 -15.71 2.62 10.40
N PRO A 729 -16.61 2.34 11.37
CA PRO A 729 -17.36 3.38 12.05
C PRO A 729 -16.41 4.35 12.77
N ASN A 730 -16.84 5.62 12.88
CA ASN A 730 -16.15 6.72 13.56
C ASN A 730 -15.75 6.48 15.05
N GLY A 731 -15.87 5.26 15.57
CA GLY A 731 -15.55 4.85 16.95
C GLY A 731 -14.07 4.60 17.24
N CYS A 732 -13.19 4.51 16.23
CA CYS A 732 -11.77 4.14 16.43
C CYS A 732 -10.87 5.23 17.04
N GLY A 733 -11.42 6.30 17.62
CA GLY A 733 -10.65 7.41 18.20
C GLY A 733 -9.92 8.27 17.16
N PHE A 734 -9.36 9.40 17.62
CA PHE A 734 -8.71 10.40 16.75
C PHE A 734 -7.41 9.91 16.10
N SER A 735 -6.68 8.97 16.72
CA SER A 735 -5.38 8.45 16.24
C SER A 735 -5.51 7.49 15.04
N THR A 736 -6.65 6.81 14.89
CA THR A 736 -6.88 5.87 13.79
C THR A 736 -7.18 6.61 12.48
N LYS A 737 -7.82 7.78 12.55
CA LYS A 737 -8.09 8.63 11.36
C LYS A 737 -6.81 9.17 10.73
N ILE A 738 -5.84 9.61 11.56
CA ILE A 738 -4.54 10.08 11.08
C ILE A 738 -3.77 8.93 10.44
N GLY A 739 -3.73 7.77 11.10
CA GLY A 739 -3.08 6.58 10.54
C GLY A 739 -3.68 6.17 9.19
N MET A 740 -5.01 6.15 9.06
CA MET A 740 -5.67 5.88 7.78
C MET A 740 -5.28 6.87 6.68
N HIS A 741 -5.25 8.16 7.02
CA HIS A 741 -4.82 9.19 6.08
C HIS A 741 -3.37 8.96 5.63
N ASN A 742 -2.47 8.60 6.54
CA ASN A 742 -1.08 8.28 6.23
C ASN A 742 -0.92 7.01 5.38
N LEU A 743 -1.81 6.02 5.53
CA LEU A 743 -1.84 4.84 4.67
C LEU A 743 -2.34 5.16 3.26
N ILE A 744 -3.36 6.01 3.15
CA ILE A 744 -3.88 6.50 1.87
C ILE A 744 -2.83 7.36 1.14
N ASP A 745 -2.12 8.22 1.87
CA ASP A 745 -1.00 9.01 1.34
C ASP A 745 0.01 8.13 0.61
N ARG A 746 0.31 6.95 1.17
CA ARG A 746 1.33 6.02 0.67
C ARG A 746 0.82 4.96 -0.30
N PHE A 747 -0.44 5.06 -0.73
CA PHE A 747 -1.13 4.05 -1.55
C PHE A 747 -1.10 2.64 -0.93
N LEU A 748 -1.00 2.56 0.39
CA LEU A 748 -1.19 1.31 1.13
C LEU A 748 -2.67 1.01 1.35
N LEU A 749 -3.53 2.02 1.19
CA LEU A 749 -4.98 1.92 1.31
C LEU A 749 -5.64 2.87 0.30
N ARG A 750 -6.82 2.50 -0.21
CA ARG A 750 -7.63 3.35 -1.09
C ARG A 750 -9.03 3.54 -0.52
N VAL A 751 -9.69 4.64 -0.88
CA VAL A 751 -11.11 4.86 -0.55
C VAL A 751 -11.93 4.62 -1.81
N GLY A 752 -12.96 3.79 -1.69
CA GLY A 752 -13.88 3.46 -2.77
C GLY A 752 -14.67 4.69 -3.23
N PRO A 753 -14.93 4.83 -4.55
CA PRO A 753 -15.75 5.92 -5.05
C PRO A 753 -17.21 5.75 -4.59
N GLY A 754 -17.68 6.68 -3.75
CA GLY A 754 -19.10 6.83 -3.42
C GLY A 754 -19.62 6.09 -2.20
N ASP A 755 -18.84 5.21 -1.55
CA ASP A 755 -19.32 4.37 -0.44
C ASP A 755 -18.52 4.50 0.88
N ASN A 756 -17.52 5.40 0.94
CA ASN A 756 -16.64 5.60 2.10
C ASN A 756 -15.93 4.31 2.57
N LYS A 757 -15.88 3.28 1.72
CA LYS A 757 -15.26 2.01 2.06
C LYS A 757 -13.77 2.02 1.73
N LEU A 758 -12.99 1.32 2.55
CA LEU A 758 -11.55 1.23 2.38
C LEU A 758 -11.17 -0.04 1.61
N TRP A 759 -10.31 0.10 0.62
CA TRP A 759 -9.81 -0.97 -0.26
C TRP A 759 -8.32 -1.20 0.00
N LEU A 760 -7.95 -2.47 0.22
CA LEU A 760 -6.56 -2.92 0.36
C LEU A 760 -6.25 -3.89 -0.78
N HIS A 761 -5.22 -3.59 -1.58
CA HIS A 761 -4.78 -4.48 -2.65
C HIS A 761 -4.32 -5.82 -2.06
N HIS A 762 -4.71 -6.95 -2.67
CA HIS A 762 -4.46 -8.26 -2.08
C HIS A 762 -2.95 -8.57 -1.87
N LEU A 763 -2.04 -8.22 -2.80
CA LEU A 763 -0.59 -8.31 -2.56
C LEU A 763 -0.07 -7.45 -1.39
N LEU A 764 -0.74 -6.34 -1.04
CA LEU A 764 -0.44 -5.60 0.18
C LEU A 764 -0.98 -6.33 1.41
N GLN A 765 -2.09 -7.04 1.30
CA GLN A 765 -2.57 -7.89 2.38
C GLN A 765 -1.56 -9.02 2.66
N ASP A 766 -1.14 -9.73 1.62
CA ASP A 766 -0.09 -10.76 1.64
C ASP A 766 1.21 -10.25 2.27
N MET A 767 1.57 -9.00 1.95
CA MET A 767 2.72 -8.37 2.60
C MET A 767 2.52 -8.20 4.11
N GLY A 768 1.35 -7.73 4.54
CA GLY A 768 1.04 -7.54 5.96
C GLY A 768 1.02 -8.87 6.72
N THR A 769 0.40 -9.90 6.15
CA THR A 769 0.35 -11.25 6.74
C THR A 769 1.73 -11.88 6.82
N GLU A 770 2.57 -11.74 5.78
CA GLU A 770 3.95 -12.24 5.79
C GLU A 770 4.83 -11.51 6.81
N ILE A 771 4.67 -10.19 6.98
CA ILE A 771 5.39 -9.42 8.01
C ILE A 771 5.09 -9.98 9.42
N VAL A 772 3.83 -10.32 9.69
CA VAL A 772 3.44 -10.93 10.97
C VAL A 772 3.93 -12.37 11.09
N ARG A 773 3.83 -13.16 10.02
CA ARG A 773 4.30 -14.55 9.99
C ARG A 773 5.81 -14.66 10.29
N GLN A 774 6.60 -13.72 9.78
CA GLN A 774 8.05 -13.65 10.02
C GLN A 774 8.46 -13.35 11.47
N GLN A 775 7.54 -12.90 12.32
CA GLN A 775 7.82 -12.71 13.74
C GLN A 775 8.04 -14.05 14.45
N SER A 776 7.33 -15.10 14.00
CA SER A 776 7.52 -16.47 14.45
C SER A 776 7.01 -17.44 13.38
N THR A 777 7.95 -18.02 12.62
CA THR A 777 7.63 -18.83 11.44
C THR A 777 7.02 -20.18 11.81
N GLU A 778 7.53 -20.83 12.86
CA GLU A 778 7.12 -22.19 13.25
C GLU A 778 6.03 -22.21 14.33
N GLU A 779 6.00 -21.21 15.20
CA GLU A 779 5.03 -21.14 16.29
C GLU A 779 4.08 -19.97 16.09
N PRO A 780 2.84 -20.19 15.58
CA PRO A 780 1.86 -19.11 15.41
C PRO A 780 1.65 -18.31 16.70
N GLY A 781 1.73 -18.96 17.85
CA GLY A 781 1.62 -18.35 19.17
C GLY A 781 2.64 -17.27 19.53
N GLY A 782 3.77 -17.19 18.84
CA GLY A 782 4.78 -16.15 19.02
C GLY A 782 4.54 -14.90 18.18
N ARG A 783 3.45 -14.84 17.39
CA ARG A 783 3.12 -13.73 16.49
C ARG A 783 2.27 -12.68 17.19
N SER A 784 2.42 -11.40 16.80
CA SER A 784 1.63 -10.30 17.35
C SER A 784 0.15 -10.29 16.93
N ARG A 785 -0.18 -10.92 15.78
CA ARG A 785 -1.56 -11.17 15.32
C ARG A 785 -1.71 -12.61 14.85
N LEU A 786 -2.90 -13.17 15.04
CA LEU A 786 -3.31 -14.47 14.51
C LEU A 786 -4.53 -14.29 13.59
N TRP A 787 -4.63 -15.12 12.55
CA TRP A 787 -5.80 -15.21 11.68
C TRP A 787 -6.68 -16.42 12.02
N GLN A 788 -7.93 -16.40 11.54
CA GLN A 788 -9.05 -17.21 12.04
C GLN A 788 -8.76 -18.71 12.21
N GLN A 789 -8.13 -19.37 11.22
CA GLN A 789 -7.82 -20.81 11.29
C GLN A 789 -6.67 -21.14 12.27
N GLU A 790 -5.65 -20.29 12.36
CA GLU A 790 -4.53 -20.50 13.29
C GLU A 790 -4.89 -20.13 14.73
N ALA A 791 -5.70 -19.08 14.90
CA ALA A 791 -6.21 -18.65 16.20
C ALA A 791 -6.93 -19.81 16.88
N PHE A 792 -7.75 -20.57 16.16
CA PHE A 792 -8.44 -21.74 16.71
C PHE A 792 -7.47 -22.83 17.20
N ASN A 793 -6.47 -23.19 16.39
CA ASN A 793 -5.47 -24.21 16.76
C ASN A 793 -4.60 -23.77 17.96
N VAL A 794 -4.27 -22.48 18.02
CA VAL A 794 -3.52 -21.90 19.14
C VAL A 794 -4.37 -21.88 20.42
N LEU A 795 -5.64 -21.48 20.30
CA LEU A 795 -6.58 -21.39 21.43
C LEU A 795 -7.05 -22.75 21.94
N SER A 796 -7.09 -23.78 21.09
CA SER A 796 -7.44 -25.16 21.48
C SER A 796 -6.28 -25.91 22.14
N GLY A 797 -5.02 -25.55 21.83
CA GLY A 797 -3.82 -26.27 22.28
C GLY A 797 -3.07 -25.69 23.49
N LYS A 798 -3.16 -24.38 23.78
CA LYS A 798 -2.31 -23.71 24.80
C LYS A 798 -3.07 -22.69 25.67
N THR A 799 -2.52 -22.35 26.86
CA THR A 799 -3.05 -21.30 27.75
C THR A 799 -2.54 -19.93 27.32
N VAL A 800 -3.42 -18.98 27.01
CA VAL A 800 -3.08 -17.71 26.35
C VAL A 800 -3.44 -16.50 27.22
N ARG A 801 -2.56 -15.48 27.22
CA ARG A 801 -2.87 -14.13 27.75
C ARG A 801 -3.15 -13.17 26.58
N ILE A 802 -4.30 -12.51 26.57
CA ILE A 802 -4.67 -11.54 25.52
C ILE A 802 -4.20 -10.13 25.92
N ILE A 803 -3.48 -9.44 25.04
CA ILE A 803 -2.94 -8.09 25.28
C ILE A 803 -3.87 -7.00 24.70
N TYR A 804 -4.64 -7.27 23.65
CA TYR A 804 -5.61 -6.32 23.07
C TYR A 804 -6.83 -7.01 22.42
N LEU A 805 -8.00 -6.37 22.54
CA LEU A 805 -9.29 -6.74 21.94
C LEU A 805 -9.86 -5.50 21.21
N MET A 806 -9.76 -5.44 19.89
CA MET A 806 -10.40 -4.33 19.14
C MET A 806 -11.91 -4.64 18.97
N SER A 807 -12.76 -4.13 19.88
CA SER A 807 -14.22 -4.10 19.72
C SER A 807 -14.59 -3.00 18.70
N THR A 808 -15.49 -3.21 17.72
CA THR A 808 -16.91 -3.58 17.85
C THR A 808 -17.45 -4.56 16.80
N SER A 809 -16.62 -5.18 15.95
CA SER A 809 -17.14 -6.05 14.87
C SER A 809 -16.17 -7.10 14.29
N MET A 810 -14.95 -7.25 14.80
CA MET A 810 -13.98 -8.24 14.31
C MET A 810 -13.07 -8.70 15.44
N ALA A 811 -13.05 -10.00 15.71
CA ALA A 811 -12.14 -10.58 16.69
C ALA A 811 -10.75 -10.80 16.07
N LEU A 812 -9.82 -9.87 16.31
CA LEU A 812 -8.38 -10.13 16.21
C LEU A 812 -7.89 -10.50 17.61
N VAL A 813 -7.51 -11.76 17.79
CA VAL A 813 -6.93 -12.23 19.05
C VAL A 813 -5.42 -12.00 18.97
N GLY A 814 -4.94 -10.95 19.63
CA GLY A 814 -3.53 -10.78 19.94
C GLY A 814 -3.16 -11.72 21.10
N VAL A 815 -2.64 -12.90 20.77
CA VAL A 815 -2.27 -13.97 21.70
C VAL A 815 -0.82 -13.76 22.15
N CYS A 816 -0.60 -13.52 23.44
CA CYS A 816 0.73 -13.72 24.04
C CYS A 816 0.73 -15.11 24.68
N LEU A 817 1.48 -16.03 24.09
CA LEU A 817 1.77 -17.33 24.70
C LEU A 817 3.05 -17.25 25.54
N ASN A 818 2.99 -17.83 26.75
CA ASN A 818 4.17 -18.19 27.54
C ASN A 818 4.82 -19.44 26.96
#